data_AF-A0A8H7AZH8-F1
#
_entry.id   AF-A0A8H7AZH8-F1
#
_cell.length_a   1.000
_cell.length_b   1.000
_cell.length_c   1.000
_cell.angle_alpha   90.00
_cell.angle_beta   90.00
_cell.angle_gamma   90.00
#
_symmetry.space_group_name_H-M   'P 1'
#
loop_
_entity.id
_entity.type
_entity.pdbx_description
1 polymer ?
#
loop_
_entity_poly.entity_id
_entity_poly.type
_entity_poly.pdbx_seq_one_letter_code
_entity_poly.pdbx_strand_id
1 'polypeptide(L)'
;MDFGGKLMKTCDPCKTRKVRCGGIGHPGATKCLNCARRNEVCNFSPVRIRKRRYASSSQQESVIGSAKNVDSELRDESEIHHDDHSSFGSMSKYDGLQELYVDRLLSTPDQDNALSAQSPSLQDLGVFGSEYSLTFFPEARLKELAIRLGHDRVSHAGAKVTNIIGERMKTIERVPAPAPDSDRIRVFDIEEEYIANCIQAYFEHVDPIHPFLDRRRFESIALSPNLSDKLASEKSWSALFYAILALGSQYLDGGSYEPTKSGSWRFFGTALAIFPDLLISRTTLNTVQALTAMAIFASNLSCLQIEYAMVSEGAKKAQTLGYNRSTAPGNDERNRTFYVLYFLEKNMSFNIGRCSAIMDSDISSAIPTQPLSCSGTSFDWTRASIRISRLLSRIYASLFSVSVRGRPKAYYNTTIHNLKSELGAWAKTIPVELRPGQPIRPYTQTTQMIDISIRLHYLYHGTMLHLDRTALQMEDESDARCDLVHGIMRTARTVLELTKFIDVQPYTPIWVLASVPLAAYLVLFDMVIDNPTHSKTTANLALLDVGCGHFSGLEYASQGTLPGSIASEFTQIARSYVRAQNDSEKNSRPKSSPMYAGGVAPIEGLQETTVAEVSSAFPSYADLQPFPLGWNLRNDGGTMLDGESLDLFGSYYSLWDEGAAYNTMNLPIARLYHTAATMEKRDYAAAVAALNTLQSNFSIVDAIRKSGRGMNKQAIPEMIEWCRKAGYEPLEFDRLRPIHIAGTKGKGSTSAFISSILSQYATSRDAQTPPSKIGLYTSPHLRFVRERIQIDNEPISEEKFAKYFFEVWDKLEAAAKTENAPADVPTKPVYFRYLTLMALHAYLKEGVDSAVIECGIGGEFDSTNILTKPTVTAVTSLGIDHTAMLGSTLPEIAWHKAGIFKEGSVAFTARQKDEAMTVLEERAAEKGTKLHTIDIHPALANNEIKLGLGAAFQKINASVAIAAAAAHLRALGHTSVPDPTVVPHIELPSEFIRGLEQVRWAGRCEIRRETNVAWHIDGGHTMESIEVTGKWFAEQIKMATSTATSQSKVPRILIFNQQTRDANALAKALYTALQSGITSGSQSPFTHVIFTTNQTFSEGYKPDLVSMNTNQQDVDTLAVQKALANTWSDIDSTAEVHVLRTIEEAVGTARKVAQDYAKQAGADAEVMVLVTGSLHLVGGALEVLETAKAQ
;
A
#
# COMPACT_ATOMS: atom_id res chain seq x y z
N MET A 1 65.87 9.59 5.52
CA MET A 1 65.34 8.82 4.37
C MET A 1 64.44 7.75 4.97
N ASP A 2 63.23 7.48 4.48
CA ASP A 2 62.61 8.02 3.26
C ASP A 2 61.13 8.41 3.45
N PHE A 3 60.57 9.18 2.52
CA PHE A 3 59.25 9.82 2.66
C PHE A 3 58.12 9.01 2.00
N GLY A 4 57.14 8.57 2.79
CA GLY A 4 55.93 7.84 2.35
C GLY A 4 54.89 8.68 1.57
N GLY A 5 55.31 9.59 0.69
CA GLY A 5 54.41 10.40 -0.13
C GLY A 5 53.93 9.69 -1.39
N LYS A 6 52.62 9.67 -1.65
CA LYS A 6 52.07 9.10 -2.91
C LYS A 6 52.61 9.87 -4.13
N LEU A 7 53.44 9.19 -4.92
CA LEU A 7 53.93 9.66 -6.22
C LEU A 7 52.84 9.52 -7.30
N MET A 8 52.95 10.29 -8.39
CA MET A 8 52.05 10.13 -9.53
C MET A 8 52.25 8.78 -10.24
N LYS A 9 51.17 8.16 -10.74
CA LYS A 9 51.21 6.90 -11.53
C LYS A 9 51.83 7.06 -12.94
N THR A 10 52.46 8.19 -13.27
CA THR A 10 52.95 8.54 -14.60
C THR A 10 54.16 9.45 -14.46
N CYS A 11 55.29 9.09 -15.08
CA CYS A 11 56.52 9.87 -14.97
C CYS A 11 56.40 11.19 -15.73
N ASP A 12 57.08 12.23 -15.25
CA ASP A 12 56.94 13.57 -15.80
C ASP A 12 57.37 13.72 -17.28
N PRO A 13 58.37 12.98 -17.82
CA PRO A 13 58.65 12.97 -19.25
C PRO A 13 57.50 12.41 -20.12
N CYS A 14 56.89 11.29 -19.71
CA CYS A 14 55.75 10.70 -20.44
C CYS A 14 54.50 11.60 -20.34
N LYS A 15 54.25 12.16 -19.16
CA LYS A 15 53.17 13.12 -18.88
C LYS A 15 53.29 14.40 -19.70
N THR A 16 54.50 14.98 -19.79
CA THR A 16 54.79 16.16 -20.61
C THR A 16 54.52 15.89 -22.10
N ARG A 17 54.85 14.67 -22.57
CA ARG A 17 54.59 14.21 -23.94
C ARG A 17 53.18 13.66 -24.18
N LYS A 18 52.31 13.64 -23.17
CA LYS A 18 50.94 13.07 -23.21
C LYS A 18 50.88 11.60 -23.69
N VAL A 19 51.95 10.82 -23.50
CA VAL A 19 51.99 9.39 -23.88
C VAL A 19 51.75 8.47 -22.68
N ARG A 20 51.11 7.31 -22.91
CA ARG A 20 50.83 6.31 -21.86
C ARG A 20 52.16 5.82 -21.23
N CYS A 21 52.33 6.06 -19.94
CA CYS A 21 53.46 5.55 -19.17
C CYS A 21 53.12 4.13 -18.68
N GLY A 22 53.96 3.14 -18.99
CA GLY A 22 53.80 1.76 -18.51
C GLY A 22 54.22 1.53 -17.05
N GLY A 23 54.47 2.58 -16.27
CA GLY A 23 55.06 2.49 -14.93
C GLY A 23 56.49 1.93 -14.93
N ILE A 24 56.97 1.56 -13.75
CA ILE A 24 58.16 0.71 -13.59
C ILE A 24 57.63 -0.73 -13.56
N GLY A 25 57.86 -1.48 -14.64
CA GLY A 25 57.12 -2.73 -14.90
C GLY A 25 57.55 -3.95 -14.06
N HIS A 26 58.76 -3.95 -13.52
CA HIS A 26 59.33 -5.09 -12.79
C HIS A 26 60.21 -4.61 -11.61
N PRO A 27 60.35 -5.42 -10.53
CA PRO A 27 61.28 -5.11 -9.44
C PRO A 27 62.71 -4.89 -9.93
N GLY A 28 63.39 -3.89 -9.40
CA GLY A 28 64.77 -3.54 -9.76
C GLY A 28 64.95 -2.63 -10.98
N ALA A 29 63.92 -2.38 -11.79
CA ALA A 29 64.01 -1.43 -12.90
C ALA A 29 63.95 0.04 -12.41
N THR A 30 64.83 0.90 -12.92
CA THR A 30 64.93 2.32 -12.51
C THR A 30 64.29 3.32 -13.49
N LYS A 31 63.81 2.85 -14.65
CA LYS A 31 63.15 3.66 -15.68
C LYS A 31 61.91 2.95 -16.23
N CYS A 32 60.87 3.71 -16.59
CA CYS A 32 59.75 3.17 -17.36
C CYS A 32 60.17 2.83 -18.80
N LEU A 33 59.47 1.89 -19.44
CA LEU A 33 59.84 1.35 -20.76
C LEU A 33 60.02 2.45 -21.84
N ASN A 34 59.18 3.49 -21.83
CA ASN A 34 59.24 4.59 -22.79
C ASN A 34 60.41 5.57 -22.54
N CYS A 35 60.83 5.77 -21.28
CA CYS A 35 62.03 6.55 -20.97
C CYS A 35 63.31 5.73 -21.18
N ALA A 36 63.28 4.42 -20.92
CA ALA A 36 64.39 3.51 -21.17
C ALA A 36 64.74 3.45 -22.67
N ARG A 37 63.74 3.24 -23.55
CA ARG A 37 63.92 3.23 -25.02
C ARG A 37 64.42 4.57 -25.61
N ARG A 38 64.38 5.67 -24.86
CA ARG A 38 64.88 7.00 -25.26
C ARG A 38 66.09 7.46 -24.44
N ASN A 39 66.62 6.58 -23.59
CA ASN A 39 67.70 6.82 -22.62
C ASN A 39 67.54 8.04 -21.67
N GLU A 40 66.30 8.48 -21.43
CA GLU A 40 66.04 9.67 -20.60
C GLU A 40 65.97 9.36 -19.10
N VAL A 41 66.06 10.39 -18.25
CA VAL A 41 65.86 10.28 -16.80
C VAL A 41 64.35 10.15 -16.50
N CYS A 42 63.96 9.11 -15.76
CA CYS A 42 62.56 8.78 -15.50
C CYS A 42 62.15 9.16 -14.07
N ASN A 43 61.73 10.41 -13.85
CA ASN A 43 61.28 10.89 -12.53
C ASN A 43 59.74 10.91 -12.41
N PHE A 44 59.24 10.71 -11.18
CA PHE A 44 57.82 10.73 -10.83
C PHE A 44 57.58 11.74 -9.70
N SER A 45 57.04 12.92 -10.03
CA SER A 45 56.72 13.93 -9.01
C SER A 45 55.67 13.45 -7.98
N PRO A 46 55.75 13.92 -6.71
CA PRO A 46 54.71 13.72 -5.71
C PRO A 46 53.42 14.48 -6.06
N VAL A 47 52.27 13.97 -5.60
CA VAL A 47 50.95 14.55 -5.88
C VAL A 47 50.77 15.90 -5.16
N ARG A 48 50.77 17.01 -5.93
CA ARG A 48 50.49 18.36 -5.39
C ARG A 48 49.00 18.58 -5.16
N ILE A 49 48.58 18.58 -3.89
CA ILE A 49 47.24 19.03 -3.47
C ILE A 49 47.13 20.55 -3.67
N ARG A 50 46.16 21.01 -4.48
CA ARG A 50 45.87 22.45 -4.67
C ARG A 50 45.00 22.99 -3.53
N LYS A 51 45.59 23.66 -2.54
CA LYS A 51 44.86 24.66 -1.74
C LYS A 51 44.49 25.84 -2.64
N ARG A 52 43.20 26.23 -2.70
CA ARG A 52 42.79 27.52 -3.28
C ARG A 52 43.30 28.65 -2.37
N ARG A 53 43.84 29.71 -2.95
CA ARG A 53 44.17 30.97 -2.26
C ARG A 53 43.11 32.02 -2.62
N TYR A 54 42.62 32.75 -1.62
CA TYR A 54 42.23 34.16 -1.82
C TYR A 54 43.50 35.02 -1.91
N ALA A 55 43.42 36.19 -2.54
CA ALA A 55 44.55 37.09 -2.72
C ALA A 55 44.37 38.39 -1.92
N SER A 56 45.32 38.61 -1.00
CA SER A 56 45.85 39.92 -0.54
C SER A 56 44.95 41.16 -0.45
N SER A 57 44.81 41.66 0.78
CA SER A 57 45.42 42.97 1.13
C SER A 57 46.29 42.77 2.39
N SER A 58 47.08 43.77 2.78
CA SER A 58 48.27 43.60 3.64
C SER A 58 48.38 44.64 4.75
N GLN A 59 48.87 44.25 5.94
CA GLN A 59 50.07 44.83 6.57
C GLN A 59 50.49 44.13 7.89
N GLN A 60 51.55 44.67 8.50
CA GLN A 60 52.34 44.31 9.70
C GLN A 60 51.52 44.15 11.02
N GLU A 61 52.02 43.66 12.17
CA GLU A 61 53.41 43.36 12.62
C GLU A 61 53.49 42.35 13.79
N SER A 62 54.68 41.71 13.94
CA SER A 62 55.43 41.25 15.15
C SER A 62 54.82 40.77 16.51
N VAL A 63 55.69 40.04 17.24
CA VAL A 63 55.72 39.72 18.70
C VAL A 63 55.11 38.36 19.14
N ILE A 64 55.84 37.69 20.03
CA ILE A 64 55.55 36.37 20.64
C ILE A 64 55.56 36.53 22.18
N GLY A 65 54.65 35.84 22.89
CA GLY A 65 54.63 35.74 24.35
C GLY A 65 54.37 34.30 24.82
N SER A 66 54.96 33.87 25.95
CA SER A 66 55.02 32.45 26.36
C SER A 66 54.37 32.15 27.72
N ALA A 67 53.76 30.98 27.86
CA ALA A 67 53.59 30.20 29.10
C ALA A 67 53.28 28.71 28.69
N LYS A 68 53.64 27.59 29.37
CA LYS A 68 54.03 27.25 30.77
C LYS A 68 52.88 27.47 31.78
N ASN A 69 52.68 26.75 32.89
CA ASN A 69 53.14 25.47 33.49
C ASN A 69 52.03 25.09 34.55
N VAL A 70 51.91 23.94 35.24
CA VAL A 70 52.71 22.71 35.47
C VAL A 70 51.75 21.56 35.92
N ASP A 71 52.28 20.35 36.04
CA ASP A 71 51.80 19.13 36.73
C ASP A 71 51.56 19.37 38.26
N SER A 72 51.26 18.47 39.22
CA SER A 72 50.84 17.05 39.39
C SER A 72 50.30 16.95 40.86
N GLU A 73 49.80 15.86 41.47
CA GLU A 73 50.46 14.59 41.84
C GLU A 73 49.47 13.65 42.59
N LEU A 74 49.61 12.33 42.35
CA LEU A 74 49.60 11.21 43.34
C LEU A 74 48.33 10.97 44.23
N ARG A 75 48.08 9.77 44.80
CA ARG A 75 49.00 8.67 45.11
C ARG A 75 48.33 7.26 45.15
N ASP A 76 49.02 6.29 44.54
CA ASP A 76 49.43 4.92 44.95
C ASP A 76 48.37 3.95 45.59
N GLU A 77 48.13 2.76 45.02
CA GLU A 77 48.81 1.42 45.18
C GLU A 77 48.34 0.62 46.42
N SER A 78 48.39 -0.72 46.48
CA SER A 78 48.77 -1.79 45.52
C SER A 78 47.61 -2.84 45.45
N GLU A 79 47.62 -4.09 44.93
CA GLU A 79 48.56 -5.07 44.30
C GLU A 79 47.65 -6.13 43.56
N ILE A 80 47.97 -7.32 43.02
CA ILE A 80 49.17 -8.20 42.96
C ILE A 80 49.18 -9.07 41.67
N HIS A 81 50.20 -9.92 41.55
CA HIS A 81 50.55 -10.97 40.58
C HIS A 81 49.53 -12.13 40.32
N HIS A 82 49.66 -13.00 39.29
CA HIS A 82 50.67 -13.16 38.20
C HIS A 82 50.03 -13.86 36.97
N ASP A 83 50.51 -13.52 35.76
CA ASP A 83 50.61 -14.29 34.48
C ASP A 83 49.35 -14.98 33.86
N ASP A 84 49.23 -15.20 32.54
CA ASP A 84 50.25 -15.27 31.48
C ASP A 84 49.72 -14.82 30.07
N HIS A 85 50.64 -14.57 29.14
CA HIS A 85 50.52 -14.45 27.68
C HIS A 85 49.51 -13.49 26.98
N SER A 86 50.11 -12.45 26.39
CA SER A 86 49.83 -11.75 25.12
C SER A 86 49.00 -12.47 24.02
N SER A 87 48.25 -11.79 23.13
CA SER A 87 47.91 -10.35 23.00
C SER A 87 46.89 -10.09 21.88
N PHE A 88 45.87 -9.26 22.12
CA PHE A 88 45.11 -8.54 21.07
C PHE A 88 44.83 -7.11 21.53
N GLY A 89 45.37 -6.11 20.83
CA GLY A 89 45.47 -4.74 21.32
C GLY A 89 44.34 -3.80 20.88
N SER A 90 43.89 -2.95 21.81
CA SER A 90 43.26 -1.64 21.60
C SER A 90 42.00 -1.57 20.72
N MET A 91 40.83 -1.81 21.31
CA MET A 91 39.58 -1.19 20.84
C MET A 91 39.43 0.21 21.44
N SER A 92 39.78 1.26 20.69
CA SER A 92 39.52 2.65 21.10
C SER A 92 39.01 3.52 19.94
N LYS A 93 37.76 3.95 20.07
CA LYS A 93 37.15 5.20 19.55
C LYS A 93 37.48 5.61 18.10
N TYR A 94 36.57 5.25 17.19
CA TYR A 94 36.28 5.95 15.92
C TYR A 94 37.51 6.33 15.06
N ASP A 95 38.12 5.36 14.38
CA ASP A 95 38.95 5.65 13.19
C ASP A 95 38.08 5.71 11.91
N GLY A 96 38.58 6.40 10.89
CA GLY A 96 37.78 6.94 9.79
C GLY A 96 37.40 5.96 8.68
N LEU A 97 36.26 6.26 8.03
CA LEU A 97 35.72 5.54 6.86
C LEU A 97 35.51 4.03 7.10
N GLN A 98 34.45 3.72 7.85
CA GLN A 98 33.83 2.40 7.82
C GLN A 98 33.37 2.10 6.39
N GLU A 99 34.13 1.26 5.68
CA GLU A 99 33.92 0.90 4.27
C GLU A 99 32.45 0.57 3.99
N LEU A 100 31.83 1.35 3.10
CA LEU A 100 30.41 1.20 2.82
C LEU A 100 30.18 -0.04 1.96
N TYR A 101 29.00 -0.65 2.06
CA TYR A 101 28.65 -1.76 1.16
C TYR A 101 28.71 -1.36 -0.32
N VAL A 102 28.41 -0.10 -0.65
CA VAL A 102 28.57 0.44 -2.01
C VAL A 102 30.04 0.53 -2.45
N ASP A 103 30.99 0.81 -1.54
CA ASP A 103 32.42 0.84 -1.86
C ASP A 103 32.95 -0.57 -2.18
N ARG A 104 32.44 -1.59 -1.49
CA ARG A 104 32.69 -3.01 -1.79
C ARG A 104 32.11 -3.41 -3.15
N LEU A 105 30.83 -3.10 -3.42
CA LEU A 105 30.19 -3.35 -4.72
C LEU A 105 30.94 -2.68 -5.89
N LEU A 106 31.45 -1.47 -5.69
CA LEU A 106 32.21 -0.71 -6.70
C LEU A 106 33.67 -1.18 -6.88
N SER A 107 34.19 -2.03 -5.98
CA SER A 107 35.57 -2.53 -6.04
C SER A 107 35.70 -4.01 -6.42
N THR A 108 34.70 -4.85 -6.10
CA THR A 108 34.66 -6.28 -6.51
C THR A 108 33.27 -6.72 -7.01
N PRO A 109 32.88 -6.38 -8.27
CA PRO A 109 31.55 -6.65 -8.80
C PRO A 109 31.09 -8.11 -8.76
N ASP A 110 32.00 -9.06 -8.96
CA ASP A 110 31.66 -10.48 -9.17
C ASP A 110 31.54 -11.32 -7.88
N GLN A 111 31.90 -10.78 -6.70
CA GLN A 111 32.01 -11.57 -5.47
C GLN A 111 30.68 -11.81 -4.73
N ASP A 112 29.66 -10.96 -4.92
CA ASP A 112 28.45 -11.00 -4.08
C ASP A 112 27.54 -12.21 -4.36
N ASN A 113 27.74 -12.91 -5.49
CA ASN A 113 27.10 -14.20 -5.77
C ASN A 113 27.46 -15.30 -4.75
N ALA A 114 28.58 -15.14 -4.02
CA ALA A 114 29.07 -16.13 -3.06
C ALA A 114 28.68 -15.83 -1.58
N LEU A 115 28.20 -14.63 -1.26
CA LEU A 115 27.86 -14.21 0.12
C LEU A 115 26.44 -14.63 0.56
N SER A 116 25.77 -15.48 -0.21
CA SER A 116 24.36 -15.86 -0.07
C SER A 116 24.07 -16.92 0.99
N ALA A 117 25.08 -17.65 1.51
CA ALA A 117 24.86 -18.90 2.25
C ALA A 117 25.00 -18.84 3.79
N GLN A 118 25.59 -17.78 4.37
CA GLN A 118 25.96 -17.75 5.81
C GLN A 118 25.73 -16.41 6.53
N SER A 119 25.05 -15.44 5.91
CA SER A 119 24.65 -14.19 6.58
C SER A 119 23.14 -14.19 6.85
N PRO A 120 22.67 -13.90 8.08
CA PRO A 120 21.26 -13.65 8.37
C PRO A 120 20.70 -12.54 7.46
N SER A 121 19.46 -12.67 7.00
CA SER A 121 18.87 -11.59 6.20
C SER A 121 18.43 -10.44 7.10
N LEU A 122 18.51 -9.22 6.56
CA LEU A 122 18.02 -8.01 7.25
C LEU A 122 16.47 -7.99 7.34
N GLN A 123 15.78 -8.92 6.65
CA GLN A 123 14.34 -9.14 6.75
C GLN A 123 13.99 -10.09 7.93
N ASP A 124 14.79 -11.12 8.19
CA ASP A 124 14.63 -12.01 9.35
C ASP A 124 14.79 -11.24 10.68
N LEU A 125 15.68 -10.25 10.68
CA LEU A 125 15.88 -9.29 11.77
C LEU A 125 14.67 -8.37 12.02
N GLY A 126 13.67 -8.36 11.13
CA GLY A 126 12.40 -7.65 11.32
C GLY A 126 12.44 -6.14 11.13
N VAL A 127 13.53 -5.58 10.59
CA VAL A 127 13.73 -4.12 10.44
C VAL A 127 13.41 -3.60 9.03
N PHE A 128 13.50 -4.43 7.99
CA PHE A 128 13.28 -4.00 6.60
C PHE A 128 11.92 -4.42 6.02
N GLY A 129 10.92 -3.55 6.21
CA GLY A 129 9.67 -3.53 5.46
C GLY A 129 9.55 -2.28 4.58
N SER A 130 8.73 -2.32 3.53
CA SER A 130 8.37 -1.13 2.73
C SER A 130 7.24 -0.30 3.38
N GLU A 131 6.42 -0.95 4.19
CA GLU A 131 5.48 -0.33 5.15
C GLU A 131 6.15 -0.20 6.52
N TYR A 132 5.58 0.57 7.48
CA TYR A 132 6.24 0.87 8.76
C TYR A 132 6.59 -0.46 9.48
N SER A 133 7.80 -0.58 10.04
CA SER A 133 8.34 -1.85 10.59
C SER A 133 7.73 -2.31 11.93
N LEU A 134 6.41 -2.39 11.98
CA LEU A 134 5.62 -3.10 12.99
C LEU A 134 5.32 -4.55 12.55
N THR A 135 6.25 -5.16 11.81
CA THR A 135 6.26 -6.59 11.46
C THR A 135 6.68 -7.41 12.69
N PHE A 136 5.77 -7.51 13.67
CA PHE A 136 6.05 -8.12 14.98
C PHE A 136 6.57 -9.57 14.91
N PHE A 137 6.16 -10.31 13.88
CA PHE A 137 6.63 -11.65 13.52
C PHE A 137 7.12 -11.68 12.07
N PRO A 138 8.31 -12.28 11.78
CA PRO A 138 8.67 -12.69 10.43
C PRO A 138 7.70 -13.73 9.86
N GLU A 139 7.52 -13.75 8.54
CA GLU A 139 6.60 -14.70 7.88
C GLU A 139 6.94 -16.17 8.17
N ALA A 140 8.23 -16.50 8.28
CA ALA A 140 8.70 -17.82 8.69
C ALA A 140 8.23 -18.21 10.10
N ARG A 141 8.24 -17.27 11.06
CA ARG A 141 7.78 -17.52 12.44
C ARG A 141 6.25 -17.63 12.51
N LEU A 142 5.51 -16.86 11.69
CA LEU A 142 4.05 -17.05 11.56
C LEU A 142 3.70 -18.45 11.02
N LYS A 143 4.50 -18.99 10.10
CA LYS A 143 4.34 -20.38 9.61
C LYS A 143 4.69 -21.41 10.68
N GLU A 144 5.78 -21.23 11.42
CA GLU A 144 6.14 -22.10 12.55
C GLU A 144 5.04 -22.12 13.63
N LEU A 145 4.52 -20.96 14.02
CA LEU A 145 3.42 -20.85 14.98
C LEU A 145 2.13 -21.51 14.47
N ALA A 146 1.77 -21.33 13.20
CA ALA A 146 0.61 -21.99 12.61
C ALA A 146 0.73 -23.53 12.61
N ILE A 147 1.93 -24.06 12.35
CA ILE A 147 2.24 -25.49 12.44
C ILE A 147 2.17 -25.97 13.90
N ARG A 148 2.82 -25.28 14.84
CA ARG A 148 2.83 -25.63 16.28
C ARG A 148 1.43 -25.60 16.92
N LEU A 149 0.54 -24.75 16.40
CA LEU A 149 -0.85 -24.63 16.86
C LEU A 149 -1.85 -25.53 16.10
N GLY A 150 -1.44 -26.13 14.99
CA GLY A 150 -2.34 -26.91 14.11
C GLY A 150 -3.40 -26.09 13.38
N HIS A 151 -3.30 -24.75 13.36
CA HIS A 151 -4.24 -23.86 12.67
C HIS A 151 -3.62 -22.51 12.27
N ASP A 152 -4.14 -21.90 11.22
CA ASP A 152 -3.68 -20.62 10.64
C ASP A 152 -4.24 -19.35 11.32
N ARG A 153 -4.97 -19.49 12.44
CA ARG A 153 -5.62 -18.36 13.13
C ARG A 153 -4.66 -17.26 13.55
N VAL A 154 -3.41 -17.59 13.90
CA VAL A 154 -2.37 -16.60 14.25
C VAL A 154 -1.92 -15.81 13.02
N SER A 155 -1.78 -16.46 11.87
CA SER A 155 -1.51 -15.80 10.59
C SER A 155 -2.68 -14.88 10.20
N HIS A 156 -3.92 -15.33 10.43
CA HIS A 156 -5.12 -14.53 10.23
C HIS A 156 -5.19 -13.30 11.15
N ALA A 157 -4.85 -13.44 12.44
CA ALA A 157 -4.83 -12.36 13.41
C ALA A 157 -3.69 -11.36 13.12
N GLY A 158 -2.48 -11.85 12.82
CA GLY A 158 -1.35 -11.02 12.39
C GLY A 158 -1.69 -10.19 11.14
N ALA A 159 -2.32 -10.80 10.14
CA ALA A 159 -2.78 -10.09 8.94
C ALA A 159 -3.85 -9.00 9.26
N LYS A 160 -4.72 -9.19 10.26
CA LYS A 160 -5.63 -8.12 10.71
C LYS A 160 -4.85 -6.93 11.26
N VAL A 161 -3.86 -7.17 12.14
CA VAL A 161 -3.00 -6.11 12.70
C VAL A 161 -2.26 -5.35 11.59
N THR A 162 -1.62 -6.07 10.66
CA THR A 162 -0.92 -5.46 9.52
C THR A 162 -1.87 -4.65 8.63
N ASN A 163 -3.07 -5.17 8.33
CA ASN A 163 -4.05 -4.44 7.52
C ASN A 163 -4.52 -3.15 8.20
N ILE A 164 -4.82 -3.15 9.50
CA ILE A 164 -5.27 -1.96 10.23
C ILE A 164 -4.19 -0.88 10.28
N ILE A 165 -2.94 -1.27 10.54
CA ILE A 165 -1.79 -0.35 10.50
C ILE A 165 -1.62 0.20 9.08
N GLY A 166 -1.70 -0.67 8.06
CA GLY A 166 -1.62 -0.30 6.65
C GLY A 166 -2.74 0.64 6.20
N GLU A 167 -3.99 0.40 6.60
CA GLU A 167 -5.15 1.25 6.33
C GLU A 167 -4.97 2.64 6.96
N ARG A 168 -4.64 2.70 8.25
CA ARG A 168 -4.38 3.97 8.95
C ARG A 168 -3.23 4.75 8.31
N MET A 169 -2.15 4.08 7.90
CA MET A 169 -1.08 4.69 7.11
C MET A 169 -1.51 5.14 5.70
N LYS A 170 -2.46 4.46 5.06
CA LYS A 170 -2.95 4.79 3.70
C LYS A 170 -3.93 5.96 3.69
N THR A 171 -4.43 6.41 4.85
CA THR A 171 -5.31 7.58 5.01
C THR A 171 -4.70 8.95 4.63
N ILE A 172 -3.52 9.00 4.00
CA ILE A 172 -2.95 10.26 3.44
C ILE A 172 -3.88 10.84 2.36
N GLU A 173 -4.57 9.97 1.59
CA GLU A 173 -5.58 10.37 0.60
C GLU A 173 -6.82 11.10 1.21
N ARG A 174 -6.91 11.19 2.55
CA ARG A 174 -7.96 11.95 3.26
C ARG A 174 -7.39 12.98 4.25
N VAL A 175 -6.18 13.48 4.04
CA VAL A 175 -5.80 14.78 4.61
C VAL A 175 -6.80 15.82 4.06
N PRO A 176 -7.55 16.56 4.90
CA PRO A 176 -8.49 17.57 4.40
C PRO A 176 -7.78 18.58 3.51
N ALA A 177 -8.45 19.00 2.43
CA ALA A 177 -7.93 20.03 1.55
C ALA A 177 -7.59 21.29 2.37
N PRO A 178 -6.49 22.01 2.04
CA PRO A 178 -6.17 23.27 2.68
C PRO A 178 -7.39 24.19 2.80
N ALA A 179 -7.71 24.61 4.02
CA ALA A 179 -8.75 25.60 4.25
C ALA A 179 -8.44 26.85 3.39
N PRO A 180 -9.41 27.39 2.64
CA PRO A 180 -9.18 28.51 1.72
C PRO A 180 -8.63 29.73 2.47
N ASP A 181 -7.97 30.66 1.75
CA ASP A 181 -7.40 31.86 2.38
C ASP A 181 -8.46 32.69 3.15
N SER A 182 -9.75 32.58 2.80
CA SER A 182 -10.87 33.15 3.57
C SER A 182 -11.04 32.57 4.98
N ASP A 183 -10.70 31.29 5.19
CA ASP A 183 -10.79 30.63 6.50
C ASP A 183 -9.53 30.83 7.34
N ARG A 184 -8.37 31.07 6.70
CA ARG A 184 -7.17 31.59 7.38
C ARG A 184 -7.40 32.98 8.01
N ILE A 185 -8.42 33.72 7.55
CA ILE A 185 -8.84 35.01 8.10
C ILE A 185 -9.77 34.84 9.33
N ARG A 186 -10.38 33.65 9.56
CA ARG A 186 -11.25 33.39 10.73
C ARG A 186 -10.49 33.13 12.04
N VAL A 187 -9.55 34.02 12.35
CA VAL A 187 -8.97 34.19 13.70
C VAL A 187 -10.02 34.81 14.63
N PHE A 188 -10.84 35.72 14.09
CA PHE A 188 -11.74 36.61 14.84
C PHE A 188 -12.98 35.95 15.46
N ASP A 189 -13.24 34.67 15.17
CA ASP A 189 -14.33 33.89 15.77
C ASP A 189 -13.89 33.14 17.05
N ILE A 190 -12.74 33.48 17.62
CA ILE A 190 -12.12 32.79 18.76
C ILE A 190 -11.85 33.81 19.87
N GLU A 191 -12.32 33.53 21.09
CA GLU A 191 -12.12 34.41 22.25
C GLU A 191 -10.65 34.45 22.68
N GLU A 192 -10.13 35.65 23.01
CA GLU A 192 -8.74 35.85 23.44
C GLU A 192 -8.38 35.02 24.68
N GLU A 193 -9.36 34.79 25.58
CA GLU A 193 -9.21 33.94 26.76
C GLU A 193 -8.96 32.47 26.37
N TYR A 194 -9.68 31.92 25.39
CA TYR A 194 -9.45 30.56 24.90
C TYR A 194 -8.08 30.42 24.21
N ILE A 195 -7.64 31.46 23.47
CA ILE A 195 -6.28 31.53 22.90
C ILE A 195 -5.23 31.49 24.00
N ALA A 196 -5.37 32.32 25.04
CA ALA A 196 -4.45 32.35 26.18
C ALA A 196 -4.41 31.01 26.93
N ASN A 197 -5.58 30.40 27.17
CA ASN A 197 -5.69 29.10 27.84
C ASN A 197 -5.03 27.98 27.02
N CYS A 198 -5.20 27.94 25.70
CA CYS A 198 -4.48 26.99 24.83
C CYS A 198 -2.96 27.15 24.92
N ILE A 199 -2.46 28.39 24.92
CA ILE A 199 -1.03 28.68 24.99
C ILE A 199 -0.46 28.29 26.36
N GLN A 200 -1.19 28.55 27.45
CA GLN A 200 -0.83 28.08 28.79
C GLN A 200 -0.77 26.54 28.83
N ALA A 201 -1.78 25.84 28.35
CA ALA A 201 -1.82 24.37 28.33
C ALA A 201 -0.65 23.76 27.52
N TYR A 202 -0.29 24.35 26.37
CA TYR A 202 0.91 23.95 25.63
C TYR A 202 2.20 24.11 26.48
N PHE A 203 2.39 25.26 27.13
CA PHE A 203 3.60 25.50 27.94
C PHE A 203 3.64 24.73 29.27
N GLU A 204 2.49 24.23 29.74
CA GLU A 204 2.40 23.42 30.97
C GLU A 204 2.58 21.92 30.71
N HIS A 205 2.06 21.40 29.60
CA HIS A 205 2.04 19.96 29.31
C HIS A 205 3.00 19.53 28.19
N VAL A 206 3.26 20.36 27.18
CA VAL A 206 4.01 19.97 25.97
C VAL A 206 5.44 20.52 25.95
N ASP A 207 5.67 21.83 26.17
CA ASP A 207 7.02 22.41 26.17
C ASP A 207 7.99 21.74 27.16
N PRO A 208 7.60 21.27 28.36
CA PRO A 208 8.51 20.56 29.27
C PRO A 208 9.10 19.26 28.69
N ILE A 209 8.39 18.60 27.77
CA ILE A 209 8.83 17.38 27.08
C ILE A 209 9.49 17.73 25.73
N HIS A 210 8.99 18.77 25.06
CA HIS A 210 9.44 19.25 23.76
C HIS A 210 9.79 20.75 23.81
N PRO A 211 10.89 21.16 24.47
CA PRO A 211 11.18 22.57 24.70
C PRO A 211 11.82 23.24 23.48
N PHE A 212 11.03 23.71 22.51
CA PHE A 212 11.52 24.37 21.29
C PHE A 212 11.16 25.87 21.13
N LEU A 213 10.32 26.44 22.00
CA LEU A 213 9.91 27.85 21.95
C LEU A 213 10.43 28.68 23.11
N ASP A 214 10.84 29.93 22.89
CA ASP A 214 10.88 30.91 23.99
C ASP A 214 9.46 31.39 24.31
N ARG A 215 9.01 31.11 25.54
CA ARG A 215 7.64 31.42 26.01
C ARG A 215 7.31 32.91 25.91
N ARG A 216 8.21 33.79 26.36
CA ARG A 216 7.97 35.25 26.38
C ARG A 216 7.90 35.80 24.96
N ARG A 217 8.80 35.36 24.09
CA ARG A 217 8.81 35.73 22.66
C ARG A 217 7.54 35.25 21.96
N PHE A 218 7.06 34.04 22.28
CA PHE A 218 5.83 33.51 21.70
C PHE A 218 4.60 34.30 22.17
N GLU A 219 4.40 34.42 23.48
CA GLU A 219 3.27 35.13 24.10
C GLU A 219 3.21 36.60 23.66
N SER A 220 4.34 37.31 23.62
CA SER A 220 4.40 38.72 23.21
C SER A 220 4.01 39.01 21.76
N ILE A 221 3.87 37.97 20.92
CA ILE A 221 3.35 38.07 19.55
C ILE A 221 1.93 37.47 19.50
N ALA A 222 1.74 36.30 20.11
CA ALA A 222 0.49 35.54 20.10
C ALA A 222 -0.66 36.22 20.87
N LEU A 223 -0.35 37.06 21.85
CA LEU A 223 -1.30 37.86 22.65
C LEU A 223 -1.14 39.37 22.36
N SER A 224 -0.68 39.74 21.16
CA SER A 224 -0.52 41.14 20.76
C SER A 224 -1.75 41.64 19.98
N PRO A 225 -2.15 42.93 20.11
CA PRO A 225 -3.25 43.51 19.32
C PRO A 225 -3.05 43.41 17.80
N ASN A 226 -1.81 43.21 17.34
CA ASN A 226 -1.45 43.11 15.93
C ASN A 226 -1.37 41.64 15.45
N LEU A 227 -1.94 40.69 16.20
CA LEU A 227 -1.95 39.25 15.86
C LEU A 227 -2.50 39.00 14.46
N SER A 228 -3.62 39.66 14.09
CA SER A 228 -4.23 39.62 12.76
C SER A 228 -3.22 39.85 11.63
N ASP A 229 -2.59 41.03 11.64
CA ASP A 229 -1.63 41.43 10.61
C ASP A 229 -0.45 40.47 10.56
N LYS A 230 -0.06 39.91 11.71
CA LYS A 230 1.05 38.97 11.81
C LYS A 230 0.72 37.58 11.25
N LEU A 231 -0.51 37.09 11.44
CA LEU A 231 -1.00 35.83 10.89
C LEU A 231 -1.25 35.93 9.37
N ALA A 232 -1.72 37.08 8.89
CA ALA A 232 -1.90 37.36 7.46
C ALA A 232 -0.56 37.56 6.72
N SER A 233 0.41 38.27 7.32
CA SER A 233 1.68 38.61 6.65
C SER A 233 2.75 37.52 6.71
N GLU A 234 2.77 36.64 7.71
CA GLU A 234 3.81 35.63 7.85
C GLU A 234 3.25 34.20 7.97
N LYS A 235 3.12 33.51 6.83
CA LYS A 235 2.70 32.10 6.76
C LYS A 235 3.47 31.16 7.70
N SER A 236 4.79 31.35 7.88
CA SER A 236 5.59 30.53 8.81
C SER A 236 5.23 30.76 10.29
N TRP A 237 4.79 31.95 10.66
CA TRP A 237 4.27 32.23 12.00
C TRP A 237 2.84 31.70 12.15
N SER A 238 2.00 31.88 11.14
CA SER A 238 0.62 31.39 11.13
C SER A 238 0.53 29.87 11.33
N ALA A 239 1.32 29.09 10.58
CA ALA A 239 1.37 27.64 10.75
C ALA A 239 1.85 27.22 12.15
N LEU A 240 2.83 27.93 12.72
CA LEU A 240 3.31 27.68 14.09
C LEU A 240 2.21 27.98 15.12
N PHE A 241 1.59 29.16 15.04
CA PHE A 241 0.53 29.59 15.96
C PHE A 241 -0.63 28.58 16.00
N TYR A 242 -1.15 28.18 14.84
CA TYR A 242 -2.22 27.18 14.77
C TYR A 242 -1.79 25.79 15.24
N ALA A 243 -0.53 25.37 15.01
CA ALA A 243 -0.02 24.11 15.54
C ALA A 243 0.11 24.12 17.09
N ILE A 244 0.42 25.27 17.69
CA ILE A 244 0.46 25.44 19.14
C ILE A 244 -0.95 25.46 19.75
N LEU A 245 -1.92 26.13 19.11
CA LEU A 245 -3.33 26.04 19.53
C LEU A 245 -3.86 24.60 19.42
N ALA A 246 -3.49 23.87 18.37
CA ALA A 246 -3.86 22.46 18.21
C ALA A 246 -3.32 21.57 19.34
N LEU A 247 -2.06 21.76 19.74
CA LEU A 247 -1.45 21.03 20.86
C LEU A 247 -2.06 21.42 22.21
N GLY A 248 -2.32 22.71 22.46
CA GLY A 248 -2.93 23.18 23.71
C GLY A 248 -4.37 22.70 23.91
N SER A 249 -5.20 22.82 22.87
CA SER A 249 -6.62 22.40 22.91
C SER A 249 -6.82 20.90 23.08
N GLN A 250 -5.82 20.04 22.84
CA GLN A 250 -5.91 18.61 23.21
C GLN A 250 -6.04 18.39 24.73
N TYR A 251 -5.51 19.30 25.56
CA TYR A 251 -5.57 19.21 27.02
C TYR A 251 -6.77 19.96 27.63
N LEU A 252 -7.40 20.87 26.87
CA LEU A 252 -8.61 21.58 27.29
C LEU A 252 -9.88 20.82 26.86
N ASP A 253 -9.93 20.41 25.60
CA ASP A 253 -11.14 19.88 24.95
C ASP A 253 -11.12 18.34 24.78
N GLY A 254 -10.15 17.66 25.39
CA GLY A 254 -9.93 16.20 25.29
C GLY A 254 -9.43 15.69 23.93
N GLY A 255 -9.52 16.48 22.86
CA GLY A 255 -9.04 16.12 21.52
C GLY A 255 -9.88 15.04 20.82
N SER A 256 -9.29 14.33 19.85
CA SER A 256 -9.92 13.16 19.23
C SER A 256 -8.88 12.22 18.60
N TYR A 257 -9.19 10.93 18.65
CA TYR A 257 -8.44 9.87 17.99
C TYR A 257 -8.67 9.81 16.46
N GLU A 258 -9.72 10.45 15.97
CA GLU A 258 -10.02 10.56 14.55
C GLU A 258 -9.68 11.96 14.02
N PRO A 259 -9.09 12.09 12.82
CA PRO A 259 -8.97 13.38 12.15
C PRO A 259 -10.38 13.97 11.89
N THR A 260 -10.47 15.30 11.80
CA THR A 260 -11.70 16.10 11.62
C THR A 260 -12.72 16.14 12.77
N LYS A 261 -12.62 15.29 13.80
CA LYS A 261 -13.63 15.22 14.89
C LYS A 261 -13.36 16.06 16.14
N SER A 262 -12.34 16.94 16.18
CA SER A 262 -12.04 17.80 17.35
C SER A 262 -11.71 19.25 17.00
N GLY A 263 -11.89 20.15 17.98
CA GLY A 263 -11.41 21.55 17.90
C GLY A 263 -9.90 21.64 17.65
N SER A 264 -9.13 20.77 18.30
CA SER A 264 -7.68 20.64 18.03
C SER A 264 -7.36 20.26 16.58
N TRP A 265 -8.21 19.51 15.89
CA TRP A 265 -8.06 19.25 14.46
C TRP A 265 -8.45 20.45 13.59
N ARG A 266 -9.37 21.32 14.00
CA ARG A 266 -9.65 22.59 13.29
C ARG A 266 -8.37 23.43 13.19
N PHE A 267 -7.65 23.60 14.31
CA PHE A 267 -6.39 24.34 14.32
C PHE A 267 -5.28 23.60 13.55
N PHE A 268 -5.10 22.30 13.78
CA PHE A 268 -4.09 21.53 13.04
C PHE A 268 -4.34 21.51 11.54
N GLY A 269 -5.60 21.42 11.10
CA GLY A 269 -6.03 21.54 9.72
C GLY A 269 -5.62 22.87 9.08
N THR A 270 -5.71 23.99 9.81
CA THR A 270 -5.23 25.29 9.32
C THR A 270 -3.70 25.37 9.24
N ALA A 271 -2.96 24.76 10.18
CA ALA A 271 -1.51 24.63 10.06
C ALA A 271 -1.10 23.74 8.86
N LEU A 272 -1.80 22.62 8.67
CA LEU A 272 -1.62 21.67 7.56
C LEU A 272 -1.99 22.28 6.21
N ALA A 273 -2.98 23.17 6.17
CA ALA A 273 -3.31 23.99 5.00
C ALA A 273 -2.16 24.93 4.57
N ILE A 274 -1.21 25.23 5.46
CA ILE A 274 -0.04 26.06 5.17
C ILE A 274 1.20 25.19 4.88
N PHE A 275 1.18 23.87 5.14
CA PHE A 275 2.32 22.98 4.91
C PHE A 275 2.94 23.08 3.49
N PRO A 276 2.18 23.11 2.37
CA PRO A 276 2.77 23.28 1.04
C PRO A 276 3.54 24.60 0.88
N ASP A 277 3.03 25.70 1.47
CA ASP A 277 3.72 26.99 1.52
C ASP A 277 5.02 26.88 2.35
N LEU A 278 5.02 26.15 3.48
CA LEU A 278 6.22 25.92 4.29
C LEU A 278 7.31 25.15 3.54
N LEU A 279 6.93 24.26 2.61
CA LEU A 279 7.89 23.50 1.79
C LEU A 279 8.63 24.41 0.80
N ILE A 280 7.90 25.22 0.03
CA ILE A 280 8.44 26.01 -1.09
C ILE A 280 8.99 27.39 -0.69
N SER A 281 8.53 27.95 0.43
CA SER A 281 8.95 29.28 0.88
C SER A 281 10.37 29.32 1.47
N ARG A 282 10.92 30.53 1.58
CA ARG A 282 12.22 30.79 2.21
C ARG A 282 12.20 30.34 3.66
N THR A 283 12.94 29.28 3.96
CA THR A 283 13.06 28.71 5.31
C THR A 283 13.47 29.77 6.35
N THR A 284 12.70 29.84 7.45
CA THR A 284 12.94 30.68 8.64
C THR A 284 13.00 29.83 9.92
N LEU A 285 13.41 30.39 11.06
CA LEU A 285 13.29 29.73 12.36
C LEU A 285 11.84 29.29 12.62
N ASN A 286 10.89 30.20 12.39
CA ASN A 286 9.45 29.93 12.52
C ASN A 286 8.99 28.79 11.59
N THR A 287 9.60 28.61 10.40
CA THR A 287 9.32 27.47 9.51
C THR A 287 9.73 26.14 10.15
N VAL A 288 10.91 26.09 10.79
CA VAL A 288 11.39 24.87 11.47
C VAL A 288 10.58 24.63 12.75
N GLN A 289 10.30 25.67 13.54
CA GLN A 289 9.46 25.57 14.75
C GLN A 289 8.03 25.10 14.40
N ALA A 290 7.42 25.60 13.31
CA ALA A 290 6.12 25.13 12.83
C ALA A 290 6.15 23.63 12.50
N LEU A 291 7.15 23.18 11.73
CA LEU A 291 7.29 21.76 11.38
C LEU A 291 7.57 20.87 12.59
N THR A 292 8.30 21.36 13.61
CA THR A 292 8.46 20.66 14.90
C THR A 292 7.14 20.58 15.67
N ALA A 293 6.37 21.66 15.76
CA ALA A 293 5.05 21.64 16.41
C ALA A 293 4.08 20.66 15.71
N MET A 294 4.04 20.71 14.38
CA MET A 294 3.21 19.83 13.56
C MET A 294 3.67 18.36 13.64
N ALA A 295 4.97 18.10 13.77
CA ALA A 295 5.52 16.76 13.98
C ALA A 295 5.12 16.17 15.35
N ILE A 296 5.11 16.98 16.41
CA ILE A 296 4.68 16.54 17.76
C ILE A 296 3.22 16.12 17.71
N PHE A 297 2.33 16.95 17.14
CA PHE A 297 0.91 16.60 16.96
C PHE A 297 0.73 15.37 16.06
N ALA A 298 1.57 15.22 15.03
CA ALA A 298 1.55 14.06 14.13
C ALA A 298 2.08 12.75 14.74
N SER A 299 2.74 12.78 15.91
CA SER A 299 3.12 11.55 16.64
C SER A 299 1.91 10.85 17.32
N ASN A 300 0.75 11.50 17.29
CA ASN A 300 -0.51 11.02 17.85
C ASN A 300 -1.28 10.16 16.82
N LEU A 301 -2.19 9.32 17.30
CA LEU A 301 -2.94 8.37 16.46
C LEU A 301 -3.69 9.03 15.28
N SER A 302 -4.23 10.23 15.47
CA SER A 302 -5.13 10.87 14.50
C SER A 302 -4.48 11.26 13.16
N CYS A 303 -3.15 11.35 13.10
CA CYS A 303 -2.44 11.75 11.88
C CYS A 303 -1.01 11.17 11.69
N LEU A 304 -0.73 10.01 12.28
CA LEU A 304 0.54 9.28 12.17
C LEU A 304 1.08 9.11 10.73
N GLN A 305 0.18 9.08 9.74
CA GLN A 305 0.51 8.95 8.31
C GLN A 305 1.29 10.15 7.73
N ILE A 306 1.31 11.31 8.39
CA ILE A 306 2.08 12.50 7.97
C ILE A 306 3.26 12.85 8.90
N GLU A 307 3.46 12.12 10.01
CA GLU A 307 4.59 12.33 10.95
C GLU A 307 5.94 12.37 10.21
N TYR A 308 6.21 11.36 9.38
CA TYR A 308 7.44 11.25 8.60
C TYR A 308 7.67 12.45 7.65
N ALA A 309 6.60 13.03 7.09
CA ALA A 309 6.71 14.21 6.24
C ALA A 309 7.12 15.44 7.05
N MET A 310 6.46 15.70 8.18
CA MET A 310 6.75 16.85 9.06
C MET A 310 8.17 16.75 9.64
N VAL A 311 8.52 15.59 10.18
CA VAL A 311 9.83 15.35 10.81
C VAL A 311 10.97 15.44 9.78
N SER A 312 10.84 14.80 8.61
CA SER A 312 11.91 14.79 7.61
C SER A 312 12.08 16.13 6.90
N GLU A 313 11.01 16.87 6.60
CA GLU A 313 11.10 18.22 6.02
C GLU A 313 11.61 19.24 7.03
N GLY A 314 11.18 19.15 8.29
CA GLY A 314 11.77 19.91 9.39
C GLY A 314 13.28 19.66 9.49
N ALA A 315 13.71 18.40 9.49
CA ALA A 315 15.11 18.02 9.61
C ALA A 315 15.98 18.54 8.44
N LYS A 316 15.46 18.50 7.20
CA LYS A 316 16.11 19.10 6.02
C LYS A 316 16.21 20.62 6.17
N LYS A 317 15.15 21.28 6.65
CA LYS A 317 15.08 22.75 6.81
C LYS A 317 15.96 23.27 7.95
N ALA A 318 16.05 22.54 9.07
CA ALA A 318 16.99 22.82 10.16
C ALA A 318 18.45 22.73 9.68
N GLN A 319 18.79 21.70 8.91
CA GLN A 319 20.13 21.56 8.30
C GLN A 319 20.41 22.62 7.22
N THR A 320 19.39 23.04 6.47
CA THR A 320 19.48 24.14 5.49
C THR A 320 19.80 25.48 6.15
N LEU A 321 19.27 25.73 7.36
CA LEU A 321 19.64 26.88 8.19
C LEU A 321 20.89 26.66 9.04
N GLY A 322 21.56 25.52 8.90
CA GLY A 322 22.80 25.18 9.60
C GLY A 322 22.63 24.97 11.11
N TYR A 323 21.43 24.66 11.60
CA TYR A 323 21.17 24.55 13.05
C TYR A 323 21.95 23.41 13.71
N ASN A 324 22.18 22.32 12.97
CA ASN A 324 23.10 21.25 13.36
C ASN A 324 24.55 21.72 13.59
N ARG A 325 24.96 22.84 12.98
CA ARG A 325 26.31 23.44 13.09
C ARG A 325 26.29 24.82 13.77
N SER A 326 25.21 25.12 14.49
CA SER A 326 24.98 26.41 15.16
C SER A 326 26.03 26.70 16.24
N THR A 327 26.67 27.86 16.15
CA THR A 327 27.60 28.36 17.20
C THR A 327 26.88 29.14 18.31
N ALA A 328 25.55 29.08 18.37
CA ALA A 328 24.77 29.75 19.42
C ALA A 328 24.88 29.01 20.78
N PRO A 329 24.63 29.68 21.91
CA PRO A 329 24.57 29.03 23.23
C PRO A 329 23.53 27.90 23.28
N GLY A 330 23.73 26.88 24.15
CA GLY A 330 22.88 25.69 24.19
C GLY A 330 21.37 25.99 24.29
N ASN A 331 20.97 26.95 25.10
CA ASN A 331 19.55 27.29 25.33
C ASN A 331 18.94 28.23 24.27
N ASP A 332 19.66 28.57 23.20
CA ASP A 332 19.13 29.31 22.06
C ASP A 332 18.00 28.52 21.37
N GLU A 333 16.93 29.21 20.96
CA GLU A 333 15.76 28.60 20.31
C GLU A 333 16.12 27.73 19.09
N ARG A 334 17.17 28.08 18.33
CA ARG A 334 17.63 27.29 17.17
C ARG A 334 18.18 25.94 17.59
N ASN A 335 18.97 25.91 18.67
CA ASN A 335 19.55 24.69 19.22
C ASN A 335 18.48 23.84 19.90
N ARG A 336 17.60 24.47 20.69
CA ARG A 336 16.40 23.85 21.29
C ARG A 336 15.53 23.18 20.22
N THR A 337 15.14 23.91 19.17
CA THR A 337 14.36 23.38 18.05
C THR A 337 15.07 22.23 17.34
N PHE A 338 16.37 22.36 17.06
CA PHE A 338 17.14 21.29 16.41
C PHE A 338 17.18 20.00 17.25
N TYR A 339 17.38 20.09 18.57
CA TYR A 339 17.51 18.89 19.40
C TYR A 339 16.17 18.23 19.78
N VAL A 340 15.08 18.99 19.89
CA VAL A 340 13.72 18.40 19.97
C VAL A 340 13.43 17.62 18.68
N LEU A 341 13.74 18.21 17.52
CA LEU A 341 13.54 17.56 16.23
C LEU A 341 14.49 16.37 16.01
N TYR A 342 15.71 16.42 16.54
CA TYR A 342 16.65 15.28 16.59
C TYR A 342 16.08 14.11 17.38
N PHE A 343 15.43 14.36 18.52
CA PHE A 343 14.78 13.30 19.30
C PHE A 343 13.63 12.64 18.51
N LEU A 344 12.73 13.44 17.93
CA LEU A 344 11.63 12.95 17.09
C LEU A 344 12.17 12.13 15.90
N GLU A 345 13.13 12.68 15.16
CA GLU A 345 13.70 12.04 13.97
C GLU A 345 14.42 10.73 14.28
N LYS A 346 15.26 10.67 15.32
CA LYS A 346 15.97 9.43 15.68
C LYS A 346 15.05 8.37 16.26
N ASN A 347 14.03 8.76 17.04
CA ASN A 347 13.06 7.81 17.58
C ASN A 347 12.18 7.22 16.47
N MET A 348 11.59 8.08 15.63
CA MET A 348 10.76 7.69 14.50
C MET A 348 11.54 6.83 13.49
N SER A 349 12.70 7.29 13.02
CA SER A 349 13.48 6.56 12.02
C SER A 349 13.97 5.19 12.53
N PHE A 350 14.29 5.07 13.83
CA PHE A 350 14.61 3.78 14.46
C PHE A 350 13.40 2.83 14.51
N ASN A 351 12.25 3.31 14.99
CA ASN A 351 11.03 2.49 15.16
C ASN A 351 10.36 2.09 13.83
N ILE A 352 10.57 2.86 12.75
CA ILE A 352 10.01 2.61 11.40
C ILE A 352 11.04 1.88 10.50
N GLY A 353 12.28 1.66 10.95
CA GLY A 353 13.31 0.95 10.18
C GLY A 353 13.89 1.76 9.02
N ARG A 354 13.78 3.10 9.05
CA ARG A 354 14.19 4.01 7.96
C ARG A 354 15.56 4.63 8.23
N CYS A 355 16.27 5.00 7.16
CA CYS A 355 17.50 5.77 7.31
C CYS A 355 17.21 7.17 7.89
N SER A 356 18.03 7.60 8.84
CA SER A 356 17.88 8.91 9.47
C SER A 356 18.20 10.07 8.53
N ALA A 357 17.39 11.12 8.60
CA ALA A 357 17.54 12.36 7.83
C ALA A 357 18.62 13.31 8.38
N ILE A 358 19.16 13.04 9.58
CA ILE A 358 20.19 13.86 10.24
C ILE A 358 21.47 13.05 10.39
N MET A 359 22.54 13.46 9.71
CA MET A 359 23.83 12.79 9.79
C MET A 359 24.58 13.19 11.07
N ASP A 360 24.84 12.24 11.97
CA ASP A 360 25.44 12.53 13.30
C ASP A 360 26.87 13.10 13.24
N SER A 361 27.60 12.88 12.15
CA SER A 361 28.94 13.49 11.92
C SER A 361 28.90 14.98 11.64
N ASP A 362 27.73 15.49 11.24
CA ASP A 362 27.52 16.87 10.80
C ASP A 362 26.94 17.75 11.91
N ILE A 363 26.95 17.26 13.16
CA ILE A 363 26.45 17.97 14.33
C ILE A 363 27.62 18.56 15.13
N SER A 364 27.65 19.88 15.24
CA SER A 364 28.57 20.64 16.11
C SER A 364 27.85 21.70 16.97
N SER A 365 26.52 21.69 16.99
CA SER A 365 25.68 22.60 17.79
C SER A 365 25.79 22.35 19.29
N ALA A 366 25.69 23.41 20.09
CA ALA A 366 25.67 23.29 21.55
C ALA A 366 24.37 22.62 22.05
N ILE A 367 24.52 21.64 22.94
CA ILE A 367 23.39 20.91 23.54
C ILE A 367 22.63 21.83 24.53
N PRO A 368 21.29 21.96 24.42
CA PRO A 368 20.48 22.68 25.39
C PRO A 368 20.47 22.02 26.78
N THR A 369 20.25 22.84 27.80
CA THR A 369 20.13 22.43 29.20
C THR A 369 18.91 23.10 29.82
N GLN A 370 17.82 22.35 29.91
CA GLN A 370 16.56 22.79 30.51
C GLN A 370 16.15 21.74 31.55
N PRO A 371 16.64 21.86 32.81
CA PRO A 371 16.29 20.92 33.86
C PRO A 371 14.82 21.07 34.27
N LEU A 372 14.13 19.93 34.39
CA LEU A 372 12.82 19.82 34.99
C LEU A 372 12.96 19.67 36.51
N SER A 373 12.03 20.27 37.25
CA SER A 373 11.96 20.19 38.71
C SER A 373 11.14 18.97 39.13
N CYS A 374 11.81 17.87 39.47
CA CYS A 374 11.18 16.59 39.81
C CYS A 374 11.37 16.26 41.29
N SER A 375 10.37 16.50 42.13
CA SER A 375 10.37 16.20 43.58
C SER A 375 11.63 16.68 44.33
N GLY A 376 12.07 17.91 44.07
CA GLY A 376 13.28 18.49 44.69
C GLY A 376 14.61 18.05 44.05
N THR A 377 14.58 17.16 43.06
CA THR A 377 15.72 16.82 42.20
C THR A 377 15.65 17.55 40.86
N SER A 378 16.80 17.80 40.24
CA SER A 378 16.94 18.46 38.95
C SER A 378 17.20 17.41 37.87
N PHE A 379 16.27 17.25 36.91
CA PHE A 379 16.37 16.25 35.85
C PHE A 379 16.34 16.88 34.45
N ASP A 380 17.45 16.78 33.73
CA ASP A 380 17.58 17.28 32.35
C ASP A 380 17.05 16.23 31.35
N TRP A 381 15.73 16.20 31.16
CA TRP A 381 15.05 15.37 30.15
C TRP A 381 15.58 15.63 28.74
N THR A 382 15.94 16.88 28.42
CA THR A 382 16.49 17.25 27.10
C THR A 382 17.83 16.53 26.87
N ARG A 383 18.74 16.56 27.84
CA ARG A 383 20.00 15.81 27.78
C ARG A 383 19.80 14.30 27.79
N ALA A 384 18.82 13.79 28.53
CA ALA A 384 18.50 12.36 28.56
C ALA A 384 18.00 11.84 27.20
N SER A 385 17.03 12.56 26.59
CA SER A 385 16.43 12.24 25.30
C SER A 385 17.42 12.36 24.13
N ILE A 386 18.30 13.37 24.11
CA ILE A 386 19.39 13.48 23.12
C ILE A 386 20.36 12.28 23.22
N ARG A 387 20.72 11.85 24.43
CA ARG A 387 21.67 10.73 24.63
C ARG A 387 21.11 9.39 24.17
N ILE A 388 19.84 9.08 24.45
CA ILE A 388 19.21 7.86 23.91
C ILE A 388 19.03 7.96 22.39
N SER A 389 18.70 9.14 21.84
CA SER A 389 18.58 9.36 20.38
C SER A 389 19.89 9.06 19.64
N ARG A 390 21.04 9.51 20.17
CA ARG A 390 22.35 9.17 19.62
C ARG A 390 22.70 7.69 19.79
N LEU A 391 22.20 7.03 20.84
CA LEU A 391 22.36 5.58 21.03
C LEU A 391 21.50 4.79 20.02
N LEU A 392 20.22 5.13 19.81
CA LEU A 392 19.35 4.55 18.77
C LEU A 392 19.99 4.66 17.38
N SER A 393 20.49 5.86 17.04
CA SER A 393 21.23 6.12 15.80
C SER A 393 22.45 5.20 15.62
N ARG A 394 23.18 4.92 16.71
CA ARG A 394 24.32 3.97 16.70
C ARG A 394 23.89 2.51 16.64
N ILE A 395 22.80 2.12 17.30
CA ILE A 395 22.25 0.76 17.22
C ILE A 395 21.87 0.46 15.77
N TYR A 396 21.12 1.36 15.12
CA TYR A 396 20.78 1.23 13.70
C TYR A 396 22.04 1.15 12.81
N ALA A 397 22.99 2.07 12.96
CA ALA A 397 24.22 2.08 12.16
C ALA A 397 25.03 0.78 12.31
N SER A 398 25.16 0.25 13.53
CA SER A 398 26.05 -0.88 13.86
C SER A 398 25.42 -2.27 13.76
N LEU A 399 24.09 -2.40 13.79
CA LEU A 399 23.39 -3.70 13.71
C LEU A 399 22.47 -3.83 12.50
N PHE A 400 21.81 -2.75 12.08
CA PHE A 400 20.71 -2.80 11.10
C PHE A 400 21.03 -2.10 9.77
N SER A 401 22.14 -1.37 9.63
CA SER A 401 22.51 -0.77 8.35
C SER A 401 23.03 -1.82 7.36
N VAL A 402 22.79 -1.60 6.06
CA VAL A 402 23.21 -2.54 4.99
C VAL A 402 24.73 -2.76 4.99
N SER A 403 25.52 -1.78 5.45
CA SER A 403 26.99 -1.90 5.62
C SER A 403 27.43 -2.96 6.64
N VAL A 404 26.52 -3.47 7.48
CA VAL A 404 26.77 -4.57 8.44
C VAL A 404 26.66 -5.95 7.77
N ARG A 405 26.06 -6.06 6.57
CA ARG A 405 25.96 -7.33 5.83
C ARG A 405 27.33 -7.96 5.57
N GLY A 406 27.45 -9.25 5.87
CA GLY A 406 28.69 -10.03 5.78
C GLY A 406 29.63 -9.95 7.00
N ARG A 407 29.24 -9.31 8.10
CA ARG A 407 30.02 -9.35 9.36
C ARG A 407 29.85 -10.72 10.06
N PRO A 408 30.90 -11.27 10.72
CA PRO A 408 30.81 -12.54 11.43
C PRO A 408 30.00 -12.45 12.72
N LYS A 409 29.42 -13.56 13.20
CA LYS A 409 28.65 -13.65 14.46
C LYS A 409 29.31 -12.93 15.65
N ALA A 410 30.63 -13.11 15.83
CA ALA A 410 31.39 -12.45 16.89
C ALA A 410 31.28 -10.91 16.88
N TYR A 411 31.20 -10.29 15.70
CA TYR A 411 30.99 -8.84 15.58
C TYR A 411 29.64 -8.42 16.18
N TYR A 412 28.56 -9.16 15.89
CA TYR A 412 27.24 -8.88 16.44
C TYR A 412 27.23 -9.08 17.95
N ASN A 413 27.74 -10.21 18.47
CA ASN A 413 27.76 -10.49 19.90
C ASN A 413 28.52 -9.41 20.70
N THR A 414 29.73 -9.02 20.27
CA THR A 414 30.49 -7.92 20.90
C THR A 414 29.79 -6.57 20.76
N THR A 415 29.22 -6.26 19.59
CA THR A 415 28.55 -4.98 19.34
C THR A 415 27.28 -4.84 20.17
N ILE A 416 26.47 -5.89 20.27
CA ILE A 416 25.24 -5.91 21.08
C ILE A 416 25.59 -5.81 22.57
N HIS A 417 26.60 -6.55 23.06
CA HIS A 417 27.07 -6.44 24.44
C HIS A 417 27.44 -5.00 24.80
N ASN A 418 28.24 -4.33 23.96
CA ASN A 418 28.64 -2.94 24.14
C ASN A 418 27.43 -1.99 24.15
N LEU A 419 26.50 -2.15 23.20
CA LEU A 419 25.28 -1.31 23.11
C LEU A 419 24.34 -1.51 24.30
N LYS A 420 24.20 -2.74 24.83
CA LYS A 420 23.44 -3.04 26.06
C LYS A 420 24.11 -2.43 27.30
N SER A 421 25.44 -2.46 27.37
CA SER A 421 26.22 -1.81 28.44
C SER A 421 26.04 -0.29 28.41
N GLU A 422 26.10 0.34 27.23
CA GLU A 422 25.84 1.77 27.06
C GLU A 422 24.39 2.17 27.38
N LEU A 423 23.40 1.35 27.02
CA LEU A 423 21.99 1.55 27.38
C LEU A 423 21.79 1.50 28.90
N GLY A 424 22.43 0.54 29.58
CA GLY A 424 22.47 0.46 31.05
C GLY A 424 23.20 1.66 31.70
N ALA A 425 24.27 2.15 31.09
CA ALA A 425 24.99 3.34 31.54
C ALA A 425 24.15 4.63 31.36
N TRP A 426 23.36 4.73 30.29
CA TRP A 426 22.37 5.81 30.12
C TRP A 426 21.29 5.74 31.22
N ALA A 427 20.70 4.57 31.47
CA ALA A 427 19.68 4.40 32.52
C ALA A 427 20.22 4.75 33.93
N LYS A 428 21.48 4.43 34.24
CA LYS A 428 22.15 4.82 35.49
C LYS A 428 22.28 6.34 35.68
N THR A 429 22.22 7.14 34.61
CA THR A 429 22.26 8.62 34.69
C THR A 429 20.88 9.27 34.91
N ILE A 430 19.82 8.48 35.03
CA ILE A 430 18.47 8.94 35.39
C ILE A 430 18.32 8.87 36.93
N PRO A 431 17.67 9.85 37.60
CA PRO A 431 17.33 9.78 39.03
C PRO A 431 16.59 8.49 39.40
N VAL A 432 16.75 7.99 40.62
CA VAL A 432 16.23 6.66 41.04
C VAL A 432 14.71 6.59 40.89
N GLU A 433 14.05 7.72 41.11
CA GLU A 433 12.61 7.95 41.12
C GLU A 433 11.98 7.81 39.73
N LEU A 434 12.77 7.99 38.67
CA LEU A 434 12.37 7.96 37.26
C LEU A 434 13.10 6.84 36.48
N ARG A 435 13.90 6.01 37.16
CA ARG A 435 14.88 5.12 36.53
C ARG A 435 14.23 3.85 35.97
N PRO A 436 14.46 3.51 34.68
CA PRO A 436 14.03 2.24 34.11
C PRO A 436 14.35 1.03 34.97
N GLY A 437 13.35 0.18 35.19
CA GLY A 437 13.40 -0.96 36.10
C GLY A 437 13.08 -0.66 37.57
N GLN A 438 12.76 0.58 37.96
CA GLN A 438 12.17 0.90 39.27
C GLN A 438 10.63 0.95 39.21
N PRO A 439 9.90 0.67 40.31
CA PRO A 439 8.45 0.75 40.30
C PRO A 439 7.98 2.22 40.32
N ILE A 440 7.13 2.59 39.36
CA ILE A 440 6.37 3.86 39.39
C ILE A 440 5.46 3.87 40.62
N ARG A 441 5.38 5.02 41.31
CA ARG A 441 4.66 5.21 42.58
C ARG A 441 3.67 6.39 42.48
N PRO A 442 2.46 6.17 41.94
CA PRO A 442 1.52 7.26 41.60
C PRO A 442 1.22 8.22 42.76
N TYR A 443 1.03 7.71 43.98
CA TYR A 443 0.74 8.51 45.17
C TYR A 443 1.90 9.42 45.66
N THR A 444 3.06 9.37 44.99
CA THR A 444 4.26 10.16 45.33
C THR A 444 4.86 10.90 44.14
N GLN A 445 4.20 10.89 42.99
CA GLN A 445 4.67 11.46 41.73
C GLN A 445 3.55 12.27 41.07
N THR A 446 3.88 13.41 40.44
CA THR A 446 2.91 14.16 39.62
C THR A 446 2.64 13.42 38.32
N THR A 447 1.50 13.71 37.68
CA THR A 447 1.13 13.15 36.36
C THR A 447 2.26 13.31 35.33
N GLN A 448 2.93 14.46 35.32
CA GLN A 448 4.09 14.74 34.46
C GLN A 448 5.30 13.83 34.78
N MET A 449 5.60 13.56 36.06
CA MET A 449 6.66 12.61 36.43
C MET A 449 6.29 11.16 36.08
N ILE A 450 5.00 10.80 36.11
CA ILE A 450 4.52 9.48 35.69
C ILE A 450 4.70 9.30 34.17
N ASP A 451 4.25 10.26 33.36
CA ASP A 451 4.44 10.24 31.90
C ASP A 451 5.94 10.20 31.51
N ILE A 452 6.79 11.04 32.11
CA ILE A 452 8.24 11.01 31.89
C ILE A 452 8.83 9.65 32.30
N SER A 453 8.38 9.05 33.42
CA SER A 453 8.82 7.72 33.83
C SER A 453 8.44 6.65 32.80
N ILE A 454 7.19 6.66 32.30
CA ILE A 454 6.72 5.72 31.27
C ILE A 454 7.56 5.87 30.00
N ARG A 455 7.80 7.10 29.53
CA ARG A 455 8.64 7.37 28.35
C ARG A 455 10.06 6.84 28.55
N LEU A 456 10.70 7.11 29.69
CA LEU A 456 12.05 6.61 29.99
C LEU A 456 12.10 5.08 30.06
N HIS A 457 11.11 4.46 30.71
CA HIS A 457 10.98 3.00 30.76
C HIS A 457 10.79 2.41 29.36
N TYR A 458 9.90 2.96 28.53
CA TYR A 458 9.61 2.41 27.20
C TYR A 458 10.77 2.65 26.21
N LEU A 459 11.47 3.78 26.31
CA LEU A 459 12.73 4.00 25.60
C LEU A 459 13.79 2.96 26.01
N TYR A 460 13.92 2.64 27.30
CA TYR A 460 14.86 1.62 27.78
C TYR A 460 14.47 0.20 27.35
N HIS A 461 13.27 -0.25 27.75
CA HIS A 461 12.81 -1.62 27.58
C HIS A 461 12.50 -1.95 26.11
N GLY A 462 12.00 -1.01 25.32
CA GLY A 462 11.87 -1.16 23.87
C GLY A 462 13.23 -1.37 23.20
N THR A 463 14.20 -0.48 23.47
CA THR A 463 15.57 -0.62 22.93
C THR A 463 16.23 -1.93 23.37
N MET A 464 16.06 -2.33 24.64
CA MET A 464 16.56 -3.61 25.14
C MET A 464 15.90 -4.79 24.42
N LEU A 465 14.59 -4.74 24.15
CA LEU A 465 13.86 -5.78 23.43
C LEU A 465 14.38 -5.97 22.00
N HIS A 466 14.72 -4.89 21.28
CA HIS A 466 15.38 -4.98 19.98
C HIS A 466 16.77 -5.61 20.06
N LEU A 467 17.60 -5.18 21.02
CA LEU A 467 18.95 -5.71 21.23
C LEU A 467 18.94 -7.20 21.63
N ASP A 468 18.04 -7.59 22.52
CA ASP A 468 17.89 -8.97 22.97
C ASP A 468 17.34 -9.89 21.86
N ARG A 469 16.31 -9.46 21.10
CA ARG A 469 15.79 -10.22 19.95
C ARG A 469 16.86 -10.40 18.87
N THR A 470 17.66 -9.37 18.62
CA THR A 470 18.81 -9.46 17.69
C THR A 470 19.81 -10.50 18.16
N ALA A 471 20.19 -10.48 19.45
CA ALA A 471 21.13 -11.46 19.99
C ALA A 471 20.57 -12.90 19.98
N LEU A 472 19.28 -13.10 20.24
CA LEU A 472 18.65 -14.42 20.22
C LEU A 472 18.61 -15.05 18.81
N GLN A 473 18.67 -14.23 17.75
CA GLN A 473 18.85 -14.72 16.38
C GLN A 473 20.31 -15.06 16.05
N MET A 474 21.28 -14.44 16.74
CA MET A 474 22.70 -14.74 16.54
C MET A 474 23.19 -15.90 17.40
N GLU A 475 22.52 -16.22 18.51
CA GLU A 475 23.04 -17.17 19.50
C GLU A 475 22.67 -18.63 19.23
N ASP A 476 23.62 -19.55 19.38
CA ASP A 476 23.48 -20.98 19.10
C ASP A 476 23.51 -21.82 20.41
N GLU A 477 24.23 -21.35 21.43
CA GLU A 477 24.44 -22.09 22.68
C GLU A 477 23.16 -22.15 23.52
N SER A 478 22.70 -23.36 23.86
CA SER A 478 21.44 -23.62 24.56
C SER A 478 21.25 -22.77 25.83
N ASP A 479 22.27 -22.71 26.68
CA ASP A 479 22.17 -22.06 27.99
C ASP A 479 22.18 -20.53 27.86
N ALA A 480 23.02 -19.98 26.97
CA ALA A 480 23.00 -18.57 26.63
C ALA A 480 21.65 -18.16 26.00
N ARG A 481 21.11 -18.97 25.08
CA ARG A 481 19.75 -18.77 24.51
C ARG A 481 18.68 -18.77 25.61
N CYS A 482 18.79 -19.63 26.61
CA CYS A 482 17.88 -19.68 27.76
C CYS A 482 17.92 -18.39 28.59
N ASP A 483 19.10 -17.84 28.87
CA ASP A 483 19.26 -16.56 29.57
C ASP A 483 18.74 -15.37 28.75
N LEU A 484 18.94 -15.37 27.44
CA LEU A 484 18.37 -14.36 26.54
C LEU A 484 16.84 -14.41 26.52
N VAL A 485 16.24 -15.60 26.42
CA VAL A 485 14.78 -15.81 26.52
C VAL A 485 14.24 -15.31 27.86
N HIS A 486 14.94 -15.58 28.97
CA HIS A 486 14.58 -15.04 30.29
C HIS A 486 14.70 -13.51 30.37
N GLY A 487 15.71 -12.91 29.73
CA GLY A 487 15.87 -11.46 29.62
C GLY A 487 14.73 -10.79 28.85
N ILE A 488 14.43 -11.32 27.66
CA ILE A 488 13.32 -10.86 26.81
C ILE A 488 11.99 -10.98 27.55
N MET A 489 11.73 -12.11 28.23
CA MET A 489 10.50 -12.31 28.99
C MET A 489 10.36 -11.28 30.12
N ARG A 490 11.44 -11.02 30.88
CA ARG A 490 11.44 -9.99 31.94
C ARG A 490 11.11 -8.62 31.36
N THR A 491 11.76 -8.23 30.26
CA THR A 491 11.54 -6.95 29.57
C THR A 491 10.11 -6.81 29.07
N ALA A 492 9.56 -7.83 28.39
CA ALA A 492 8.19 -7.83 27.88
C ALA A 492 7.15 -7.73 29.02
N ARG A 493 7.35 -8.48 30.11
CA ARG A 493 6.48 -8.40 31.30
C ARG A 493 6.47 -7.00 31.91
N THR A 494 7.64 -6.38 32.12
CA THR A 494 7.72 -5.01 32.67
C THR A 494 7.04 -3.97 31.77
N VAL A 495 7.12 -4.10 30.43
CA VAL A 495 6.38 -3.20 29.52
C VAL A 495 4.87 -3.33 29.70
N LEU A 496 4.33 -4.55 29.82
CA LEU A 496 2.89 -4.78 30.04
C LEU A 496 2.44 -4.37 31.46
N GLU A 497 3.26 -4.62 32.48
CA GLU A 497 3.00 -4.23 33.87
C GLU A 497 2.91 -2.70 34.08
N LEU A 498 3.42 -1.91 33.11
CA LEU A 498 3.35 -0.44 33.05
C LEU A 498 2.13 0.11 32.29
N THR A 499 1.43 -0.70 31.47
CA THR A 499 0.30 -0.21 30.64
C THR A 499 -0.81 0.44 31.45
N LYS A 500 -1.06 -0.08 32.67
CA LYS A 500 -1.98 0.47 33.67
C LYS A 500 -1.70 1.91 34.14
N PHE A 501 -0.57 2.48 33.77
CA PHE A 501 -0.20 3.87 34.06
C PHE A 501 -0.25 4.77 32.81
N ILE A 502 -0.46 4.20 31.61
CA ILE A 502 -0.58 4.98 30.37
C ILE A 502 -1.89 5.78 30.44
N ASP A 503 -1.79 7.09 30.22
CA ASP A 503 -2.95 7.93 30.02
C ASP A 503 -3.53 7.68 28.62
N VAL A 504 -4.71 7.06 28.56
CA VAL A 504 -5.36 6.66 27.30
C VAL A 504 -6.13 7.85 26.75
N GLN A 505 -5.39 8.80 26.18
CA GLN A 505 -5.91 10.06 25.63
C GLN A 505 -5.37 10.34 24.22
N PRO A 506 -6.06 11.18 23.41
CA PRO A 506 -5.62 11.57 22.07
C PRO A 506 -4.29 12.34 21.97
N TYR A 507 -3.80 12.91 23.07
CA TYR A 507 -2.47 13.55 23.14
C TYR A 507 -1.31 12.55 23.36
N THR A 508 -1.59 11.30 23.72
CA THR A 508 -0.55 10.31 24.03
C THR A 508 0.07 9.74 22.75
N PRO A 509 1.40 9.90 22.51
CA PRO A 509 2.04 9.45 21.27
C PRO A 509 1.91 7.95 21.04
N ILE A 510 1.74 7.54 19.79
CA ILE A 510 1.36 6.16 19.44
C ILE A 510 2.39 5.11 19.89
N TRP A 511 3.67 5.48 19.98
CA TRP A 511 4.73 4.57 20.43
C TRP A 511 4.62 4.21 21.91
N VAL A 512 4.08 5.12 22.74
CA VAL A 512 3.69 4.85 24.13
C VAL A 512 2.36 4.11 24.15
N LEU A 513 1.35 4.63 23.44
CA LEU A 513 -0.03 4.18 23.54
C LEU A 513 -0.24 2.74 23.03
N ALA A 514 0.46 2.35 21.96
CA ALA A 514 0.26 1.06 21.30
C ALA A 514 1.55 0.33 20.86
N SER A 515 2.53 1.01 20.23
CA SER A 515 3.61 0.27 19.52
C SER A 515 4.53 -0.54 20.45
N VAL A 516 5.04 0.07 21.53
CA VAL A 516 5.88 -0.64 22.52
C VAL A 516 5.08 -1.67 23.32
N PRO A 517 3.86 -1.38 23.82
CA PRO A 517 2.97 -2.39 24.39
C PRO A 517 2.70 -3.58 23.48
N LEU A 518 2.44 -3.37 22.18
CA LEU A 518 2.07 -4.43 21.24
C LEU A 518 3.28 -5.32 20.90
N ALA A 519 4.47 -4.73 20.77
CA ALA A 519 5.71 -5.48 20.61
C ALA A 519 5.99 -6.40 21.81
N ALA A 520 5.79 -5.91 23.04
CA ALA A 520 5.93 -6.72 24.26
C ALA A 520 4.83 -7.78 24.40
N TYR A 521 3.58 -7.43 24.07
CA TYR A 521 2.44 -8.33 24.09
C TYR A 521 2.65 -9.54 23.16
N LEU A 522 3.04 -9.31 21.91
CA LEU A 522 3.22 -10.39 20.94
C LEU A 522 4.46 -11.24 21.22
N VAL A 523 5.51 -10.67 21.81
CA VAL A 523 6.66 -11.44 22.34
C VAL A 523 6.25 -12.32 23.51
N LEU A 524 5.41 -11.84 24.43
CA LEU A 524 4.94 -12.66 25.55
C LEU A 524 3.98 -13.77 25.08
N PHE A 525 3.18 -13.53 24.04
CA PHE A 525 2.38 -14.55 23.36
C PHE A 525 3.27 -15.66 22.77
N ASP A 526 4.28 -15.28 21.99
CA ASP A 526 5.24 -16.20 21.34
C ASP A 526 5.87 -17.17 22.36
N MET A 527 6.33 -16.63 23.48
CA MET A 527 6.92 -17.40 24.59
C MET A 527 5.95 -18.37 25.26
N VAL A 528 4.66 -18.03 25.33
CA VAL A 528 3.60 -18.89 25.90
C VAL A 528 3.28 -20.06 24.97
N ILE A 529 3.36 -19.87 23.65
CA ILE A 529 3.17 -20.97 22.68
C ILE A 529 4.40 -21.89 22.65
N ASP A 530 5.61 -21.36 22.83
CA ASP A 530 6.83 -22.16 22.88
C ASP A 530 7.01 -22.93 24.20
N ASN A 531 6.50 -22.40 25.32
CA ASN A 531 6.72 -22.96 26.67
C ASN A 531 5.39 -23.24 27.42
N PRO A 532 4.45 -24.03 26.86
CA PRO A 532 3.08 -24.12 27.37
C PRO A 532 2.96 -24.72 28.79
N THR A 533 3.91 -25.56 29.19
CA THR A 533 3.92 -26.29 30.49
C THR A 533 4.86 -25.67 31.53
N HIS A 534 5.55 -24.59 31.20
CA HIS A 534 6.51 -23.95 32.12
C HIS A 534 5.82 -23.19 33.27
N SER A 535 6.43 -23.21 34.46
CA SER A 535 5.82 -22.71 35.72
C SER A 535 5.38 -21.26 35.70
N LYS A 536 6.03 -20.40 34.89
CA LYS A 536 5.67 -18.98 34.74
C LYS A 536 4.58 -18.72 33.70
N THR A 537 4.17 -19.72 32.93
CA THR A 537 3.25 -19.56 31.78
C THR A 537 1.85 -19.11 32.22
N THR A 538 1.35 -19.58 33.36
CA THR A 538 0.09 -19.06 33.96
C THR A 538 0.18 -17.56 34.29
N ALA A 539 1.32 -17.11 34.81
CA ALA A 539 1.55 -15.69 35.13
C ALA A 539 1.87 -14.84 33.88
N ASN A 540 2.25 -15.45 32.77
CA ASN A 540 2.38 -14.79 31.47
C ASN A 540 1.01 -14.65 30.79
N LEU A 541 0.16 -15.69 30.84
CA LEU A 541 -1.24 -15.62 30.40
C LEU A 541 -2.00 -14.49 31.11
N ALA A 542 -1.85 -14.35 32.43
CA ALA A 542 -2.45 -13.25 33.19
C ALA A 542 -2.01 -11.85 32.69
N LEU A 543 -0.76 -11.70 32.25
CA LEU A 543 -0.28 -10.43 31.66
C LEU A 543 -0.73 -10.23 30.21
N LEU A 544 -1.03 -11.31 29.47
CA LEU A 544 -1.73 -11.22 28.19
C LEU A 544 -3.20 -10.79 28.39
N ASP A 545 -3.85 -11.13 29.50
CA ASP A 545 -5.17 -10.56 29.84
C ASP A 545 -5.03 -9.05 30.18
N VAL A 546 -4.00 -8.64 30.93
CA VAL A 546 -3.72 -7.21 31.22
C VAL A 546 -3.46 -6.41 29.95
N GLY A 547 -2.63 -6.93 29.04
CA GLY A 547 -2.39 -6.30 27.74
C GLY A 547 -3.65 -6.25 26.86
N CYS A 548 -4.45 -7.32 26.85
CA CYS A 548 -5.76 -7.32 26.20
C CYS A 548 -6.71 -6.27 26.81
N GLY A 549 -6.69 -6.09 28.13
CA GLY A 549 -7.45 -5.05 28.83
C GLY A 549 -7.04 -3.64 28.40
N HIS A 550 -5.73 -3.36 28.32
CA HIS A 550 -5.20 -2.09 27.79
C HIS A 550 -5.70 -1.81 26.37
N PHE A 551 -5.56 -2.78 25.46
CA PHE A 551 -6.02 -2.61 24.08
C PHE A 551 -7.56 -2.49 23.96
N SER A 552 -8.33 -3.21 24.79
CA SER A 552 -9.79 -3.07 24.84
C SER A 552 -10.22 -1.70 25.38
N GLY A 553 -9.48 -1.15 26.36
CA GLY A 553 -9.67 0.21 26.86
C GLY A 553 -9.36 1.28 25.81
N LEU A 554 -8.32 1.05 24.99
CA LEU A 554 -7.99 1.90 23.85
C LEU A 554 -9.02 1.81 22.71
N GLU A 555 -9.58 0.63 22.44
CA GLU A 555 -10.70 0.43 21.51
C GLU A 555 -11.95 1.20 21.98
N TYR A 556 -12.29 1.11 23.27
CA TYR A 556 -13.39 1.86 23.88
C TYR A 556 -13.16 3.38 23.84
N ALA A 557 -12.02 3.86 24.33
CA ALA A 557 -11.69 5.29 24.36
C ALA A 557 -11.60 5.90 22.95
N SER A 558 -11.21 5.10 21.94
CA SER A 558 -11.16 5.52 20.54
C SER A 558 -12.41 5.18 19.73
N GLN A 559 -13.50 4.75 20.37
CA GLN A 559 -14.79 4.45 19.75
C GLN A 559 -14.69 3.44 18.58
N GLY A 560 -13.79 2.47 18.68
CA GLY A 560 -13.51 1.48 17.62
C GLY A 560 -12.49 1.92 16.58
N THR A 561 -11.91 3.11 16.68
CA THR A 561 -10.87 3.62 15.75
C THR A 561 -9.63 2.72 15.71
N LEU A 562 -9.26 2.11 16.84
CA LEU A 562 -8.31 1.00 16.92
C LEU A 562 -9.00 -0.29 17.39
N PRO A 563 -9.07 -1.35 16.56
CA PRO A 563 -9.60 -2.66 16.94
C PRO A 563 -8.74 -3.44 17.95
N GLY A 564 -8.73 -2.99 19.21
CA GLY A 564 -8.00 -3.60 20.32
C GLY A 564 -8.42 -5.03 20.63
N SER A 565 -9.66 -5.39 20.30
CA SER A 565 -10.25 -6.73 20.33
C SER A 565 -9.40 -7.82 19.66
N ILE A 566 -8.50 -7.48 18.74
CA ILE A 566 -7.55 -8.44 18.15
C ILE A 566 -6.57 -9.00 19.20
N ALA A 567 -6.21 -8.24 20.23
CA ALA A 567 -5.44 -8.77 21.37
C ALA A 567 -6.21 -9.90 22.09
N SER A 568 -7.55 -9.86 22.10
CA SER A 568 -8.35 -10.96 22.65
C SER A 568 -8.18 -12.25 21.84
N GLU A 569 -8.07 -12.18 20.51
CA GLU A 569 -7.86 -13.35 19.66
C GLU A 569 -6.51 -14.06 19.96
N PHE A 570 -5.42 -13.29 20.12
CA PHE A 570 -4.13 -13.83 20.55
C PHE A 570 -4.20 -14.43 21.97
N THR A 571 -4.78 -13.73 22.95
CA THR A 571 -4.94 -14.25 24.33
C THR A 571 -5.79 -15.53 24.36
N GLN A 572 -6.87 -15.59 23.57
CA GLN A 572 -7.72 -16.78 23.45
C GLN A 572 -6.97 -17.97 22.83
N ILE A 573 -6.18 -17.76 21.78
CA ILE A 573 -5.35 -18.81 21.15
C ILE A 573 -4.35 -19.37 22.17
N ALA A 574 -3.62 -18.49 22.87
CA ALA A 574 -2.65 -18.90 23.89
C ALA A 574 -3.32 -19.70 25.03
N ARG A 575 -4.45 -19.21 25.56
CA ARG A 575 -5.21 -19.90 26.61
C ARG A 575 -5.76 -21.26 26.15
N SER A 576 -6.16 -21.38 24.89
CA SER A 576 -6.70 -22.64 24.33
C SER A 576 -5.60 -23.69 24.14
N TYR A 577 -4.46 -23.28 23.57
CA TYR A 577 -3.31 -24.16 23.36
C TYR A 577 -2.71 -24.67 24.68
N VAL A 578 -2.49 -23.77 25.65
CA VAL A 578 -1.97 -24.15 26.98
C VAL A 578 -2.92 -25.12 27.71
N ARG A 579 -4.25 -24.97 27.58
CA ARG A 579 -5.21 -25.96 28.12
C ARG A 579 -5.03 -27.33 27.47
N ALA A 580 -5.05 -27.40 26.13
CA ALA A 580 -4.91 -28.65 25.39
C ALA A 580 -3.62 -29.41 25.74
N GLN A 581 -2.49 -28.69 25.86
CA GLN A 581 -1.20 -29.29 26.27
C GLN A 581 -1.26 -29.85 27.70
N ASN A 582 -1.72 -29.06 28.68
CA ASN A 582 -1.84 -29.51 30.07
C ASN A 582 -2.82 -30.69 30.26
N ASP A 583 -3.88 -30.76 29.47
CA ASP A 583 -4.83 -31.88 29.50
C ASP A 583 -4.29 -33.12 28.77
N SER A 584 -3.39 -32.95 27.79
CA SER A 584 -2.64 -34.08 27.21
C SER A 584 -1.64 -34.69 28.21
N GLU A 585 -0.93 -33.87 29.00
CA GLU A 585 -0.03 -34.35 30.06
C GLU A 585 -0.76 -35.08 31.20
N LYS A 586 -1.98 -34.66 31.54
CA LYS A 586 -2.82 -35.38 32.52
C LYS A 586 -3.24 -36.76 32.00
N ASN A 587 -3.51 -36.86 30.70
CA ASN A 587 -3.95 -38.10 30.07
C ASN A 587 -2.79 -39.07 29.71
N SER A 588 -1.55 -38.58 29.61
CA SER A 588 -0.36 -39.41 29.33
C SER A 588 0.29 -40.02 30.59
N ARG A 589 -0.06 -39.54 31.80
CA ARG A 589 0.39 -40.17 33.06
C ARG A 589 -0.30 -41.52 33.27
N PRO A 590 0.44 -42.64 33.47
CA PRO A 590 -0.16 -43.95 33.70
C PRO A 590 -1.03 -43.98 34.96
N LYS A 591 -2.25 -44.53 34.84
CA LYS A 591 -3.10 -44.85 36.00
C LYS A 591 -2.53 -46.07 36.71
N SER A 592 -1.83 -45.88 37.82
CA SER A 592 -1.51 -46.97 38.75
C SER A 592 -2.79 -47.48 39.41
N SER A 593 -2.99 -48.81 39.38
CA SER A 593 -4.19 -49.47 39.94
C SER A 593 -4.03 -49.72 41.45
N PRO A 594 -5.13 -49.82 42.23
CA PRO A 594 -5.08 -49.77 43.69
C PRO A 594 -4.88 -51.13 44.36
N MET A 595 -3.98 -51.22 45.36
CA MET A 595 -3.95 -52.32 46.35
C MET A 595 -3.45 -51.85 47.73
N TYR A 596 -4.23 -52.19 48.76
CA TYR A 596 -3.87 -52.46 50.17
C TYR A 596 -3.03 -51.47 51.01
N ALA A 597 -3.77 -50.67 51.79
CA ALA A 597 -3.84 -50.73 53.26
C ALA A 597 -2.59 -50.62 54.17
N GLY A 598 -2.64 -49.61 55.06
CA GLY A 598 -2.23 -49.73 56.47
C GLY A 598 -0.89 -49.12 56.88
N GLY A 599 -0.83 -48.53 58.08
CA GLY A 599 0.42 -48.10 58.73
C GLY A 599 0.32 -46.72 59.41
N VAL A 600 0.16 -46.69 60.73
CA VAL A 600 0.26 -45.46 61.55
C VAL A 600 1.73 -45.16 61.87
N ALA A 601 2.06 -43.88 62.03
CA ALA A 601 3.36 -43.30 62.45
C ALA A 601 3.63 -43.52 63.97
N PRO A 602 4.45 -42.73 64.73
CA PRO A 602 5.40 -41.64 64.40
C PRO A 602 6.74 -41.63 65.24
N ILE A 603 7.46 -40.48 65.23
CA ILE A 603 8.41 -39.90 66.24
C ILE A 603 9.75 -40.63 66.56
N GLU A 604 10.83 -40.01 67.11
CA GLU A 604 11.06 -38.64 67.64
C GLU A 604 12.54 -38.14 67.55
N GLY A 605 12.78 -36.85 67.86
CA GLY A 605 14.08 -36.27 68.29
C GLY A 605 14.75 -35.30 67.29
N LEU A 606 15.28 -34.12 67.66
CA LEU A 606 15.42 -33.44 68.97
C LEU A 606 15.38 -31.90 68.79
N GLN A 607 15.30 -31.14 69.88
CA GLN A 607 15.24 -29.65 69.92
C GLN A 607 16.59 -29.01 70.29
N GLU A 608 16.79 -27.71 70.02
CA GLU A 608 16.95 -26.68 71.09
C GLU A 608 17.08 -25.20 70.61
N THR A 609 16.41 -24.30 71.35
CA THR A 609 16.70 -22.87 71.64
C THR A 609 16.64 -21.73 70.58
N THR A 610 16.29 -20.55 71.11
CA THR A 610 15.93 -19.23 70.51
C THR A 610 17.11 -18.22 70.47
N VAL A 611 17.09 -16.96 69.98
CA VAL A 611 16.06 -15.87 69.88
C VAL A 611 16.41 -14.85 68.75
N ALA A 612 15.40 -14.29 68.04
CA ALA A 612 15.34 -13.02 67.23
C ALA A 612 16.37 -12.72 66.10
N GLU A 613 16.00 -12.15 64.93
CA GLU A 613 14.67 -11.87 64.31
C GLU A 613 14.69 -12.27 62.79
N VAL A 614 14.35 -11.55 61.70
CA VAL A 614 13.92 -10.16 61.38
C VAL A 614 12.78 -10.17 60.33
N SER A 615 11.84 -9.20 60.38
CA SER A 615 10.82 -8.93 59.34
C SER A 615 11.38 -8.93 57.88
N SER A 616 10.78 -9.50 56.81
CA SER A 616 9.36 -9.61 56.35
C SER A 616 8.78 -8.30 55.75
N ALA A 617 7.89 -8.26 54.74
CA ALA A 617 7.29 -9.32 53.89
C ALA A 617 6.73 -8.73 52.55
N PHE A 618 6.44 -9.58 51.58
CA PHE A 618 5.36 -9.40 50.58
C PHE A 618 4.74 -10.79 50.27
N PRO A 619 3.41 -10.93 50.07
CA PRO A 619 2.72 -12.21 50.18
C PRO A 619 2.59 -13.02 48.87
N SER A 620 2.24 -14.30 49.02
CA SER A 620 2.12 -15.29 47.95
C SER A 620 0.71 -15.40 47.35
N TYR A 621 0.63 -15.99 46.15
CA TYR A 621 -0.59 -16.10 45.33
C TYR A 621 -1.50 -17.26 45.78
N ALA A 622 -2.03 -17.21 47.00
CA ALA A 622 -2.80 -18.32 47.59
C ALA A 622 -3.96 -17.95 48.54
N ASP A 623 -4.52 -16.73 48.47
CA ASP A 623 -5.77 -16.39 49.18
C ASP A 623 -6.61 -15.36 48.39
N LEU A 624 -7.57 -15.87 47.61
CA LEU A 624 -8.68 -15.09 47.05
C LEU A 624 -9.95 -15.94 47.11
N GLN A 625 -10.75 -15.77 48.16
CA GLN A 625 -12.12 -16.26 48.17
C GLN A 625 -12.98 -15.45 47.17
N PRO A 626 -13.99 -16.07 46.54
CA PRO A 626 -14.82 -15.40 45.54
C PRO A 626 -15.69 -14.33 46.18
N PHE A 627 -15.44 -13.05 45.88
CA PHE A 627 -16.36 -11.97 46.23
C PHE A 627 -17.65 -12.10 45.38
N PRO A 628 -18.83 -11.86 45.98
CA PRO A 628 -20.10 -12.25 45.38
C PRO A 628 -20.56 -11.30 44.26
N LEU A 629 -21.20 -11.88 43.23
CA LEU A 629 -22.07 -11.15 42.31
C LEU A 629 -23.24 -10.55 43.09
N GLY A 630 -23.38 -9.22 43.08
CA GLY A 630 -24.21 -8.53 44.06
C GLY A 630 -24.67 -7.11 43.70
N TRP A 631 -25.07 -6.86 42.45
CA TRP A 631 -25.94 -5.70 42.14
C TRP A 631 -27.39 -6.19 42.00
N ASN A 632 -28.11 -6.21 43.12
CA ASN A 632 -29.51 -6.62 43.16
C ASN A 632 -30.42 -5.52 42.61
N LEU A 633 -31.05 -5.79 41.47
CA LEU A 633 -32.34 -5.17 41.14
C LEU A 633 -33.40 -5.67 42.13
N ARG A 634 -33.86 -4.80 43.04
CA ARG A 634 -35.18 -4.94 43.68
C ARG A 634 -35.89 -3.61 43.76
N ASN A 635 -37.08 -3.58 43.18
CA ASN A 635 -38.08 -2.54 43.40
C ASN A 635 -38.61 -2.63 44.83
N ASP A 636 -38.92 -1.47 45.41
CA ASP A 636 -40.07 -1.20 46.29
C ASP A 636 -40.18 0.34 46.40
N GLY A 637 -41.31 0.99 46.12
CA GLY A 637 -42.54 0.53 45.47
C GLY A 637 -43.44 1.75 45.15
N GLY A 638 -43.91 1.87 43.91
CA GLY A 638 -44.74 2.99 43.43
C GLY A 638 -45.77 2.48 42.43
N THR A 639 -47.04 2.68 42.71
CA THR A 639 -48.15 1.98 42.04
C THR A 639 -48.41 2.43 40.60
N MET A 640 -48.94 1.48 39.81
CA MET A 640 -49.51 1.67 38.47
C MET A 640 -50.46 2.88 38.37
N LEU A 641 -50.59 3.42 37.15
CA LEU A 641 -51.80 3.26 36.34
C LEU A 641 -51.53 3.56 34.86
N ASP A 642 -52.48 3.16 34.01
CA ASP A 642 -52.38 3.08 32.55
C ASP A 642 -52.44 4.45 31.84
N GLY A 643 -52.14 4.49 30.53
CA GLY A 643 -52.65 5.57 29.66
C GLY A 643 -51.74 6.05 28.53
N GLU A 644 -52.30 6.05 27.32
CA GLU A 644 -51.73 6.40 26.02
C GLU A 644 -51.37 7.89 25.80
N SER A 645 -50.79 8.18 24.61
CA SER A 645 -51.17 9.31 23.72
C SER A 645 -50.46 10.70 23.82
N LEU A 646 -49.95 11.14 22.65
CA LEU A 646 -49.56 12.50 22.18
C LEU A 646 -48.48 13.27 22.99
N ASP A 647 -47.35 13.70 22.40
CA ASP A 647 -47.13 14.70 21.31
C ASP A 647 -47.30 16.17 21.76
N LEU A 648 -46.24 17.00 21.58
CA LEU A 648 -46.34 18.41 21.13
C LEU A 648 -44.96 19.08 20.88
N PHE A 649 -44.96 19.98 19.88
CA PHE A 649 -43.84 20.69 19.27
C PHE A 649 -43.21 21.83 20.10
N GLY A 650 -42.00 22.29 19.70
CA GLY A 650 -41.49 23.66 19.97
C GLY A 650 -39.95 23.77 19.98
N SER A 651 -39.24 23.89 18.85
CA SER A 651 -39.02 25.10 18.02
C SER A 651 -38.09 26.17 18.61
N TYR A 652 -37.00 26.54 17.91
CA TYR A 652 -36.64 27.94 17.63
C TYR A 652 -35.59 28.08 16.48
N TYR A 653 -35.73 29.18 15.73
CA TYR A 653 -34.99 29.69 14.56
C TYR A 653 -33.44 29.63 14.70
N SER A 654 -32.57 29.35 13.71
CA SER A 654 -32.47 29.69 12.25
C SER A 654 -32.14 31.16 11.94
N LEU A 655 -31.10 31.47 11.15
CA LEU A 655 -30.93 32.78 10.47
C LEU A 655 -29.79 32.78 9.43
N TRP A 656 -29.92 33.70 8.45
CA TRP A 656 -28.96 34.12 7.40
C TRP A 656 -28.60 33.15 6.26
N ASP A 657 -29.22 33.44 5.11
CA ASP A 657 -28.74 33.19 3.74
C ASP A 657 -28.47 34.57 3.11
N GLU A 658 -27.35 34.75 2.42
CA GLU A 658 -27.11 35.90 1.52
C GLU A 658 -25.89 35.65 0.62
N GLY A 659 -25.92 36.15 -0.62
CA GLY A 659 -24.85 35.88 -1.60
C GLY A 659 -24.61 37.04 -2.58
N ALA A 660 -23.37 37.15 -3.06
CA ALA A 660 -22.98 38.12 -4.07
C ALA A 660 -21.93 37.52 -5.03
N ALA A 661 -22.05 37.80 -6.32
CA ALA A 661 -21.14 37.32 -7.35
C ALA A 661 -20.21 38.43 -7.86
N TYR A 662 -18.99 38.08 -8.28
CA TYR A 662 -18.21 38.82 -9.27
C TYR A 662 -17.33 37.88 -10.09
N ASN A 663 -16.92 38.32 -11.29
CA ASN A 663 -16.53 37.43 -12.38
C ASN A 663 -15.16 37.76 -13.00
N THR A 664 -14.51 36.74 -13.57
CA THR A 664 -13.36 36.78 -14.51
C THR A 664 -12.07 37.55 -14.15
N MET A 665 -10.94 36.82 -14.10
CA MET A 665 -9.89 36.94 -15.14
C MET A 665 -8.95 35.70 -15.14
N ASN A 666 -8.37 35.38 -16.32
CA ASN A 666 -7.67 34.11 -16.59
C ASN A 666 -6.13 34.24 -16.59
N LEU A 667 -5.41 33.19 -16.17
CA LEU A 667 -4.16 32.66 -16.75
C LEU A 667 -3.91 31.22 -16.17
N PRO A 668 -3.13 30.31 -16.83
CA PRO A 668 -3.47 28.88 -16.77
C PRO A 668 -2.47 27.95 -16.05
N ILE A 669 -2.68 27.67 -14.76
CA ILE A 669 -2.12 26.47 -14.08
C ILE A 669 -3.21 25.78 -13.22
N ALA A 670 -4.39 25.56 -13.80
CA ALA A 670 -5.53 24.92 -13.13
C ALA A 670 -6.18 23.87 -14.04
N ARG A 671 -5.89 22.58 -13.83
CA ARG A 671 -6.56 21.46 -14.53
C ARG A 671 -6.91 20.23 -13.67
N LEU A 672 -6.79 20.32 -12.34
CA LEU A 672 -7.39 19.35 -11.40
C LEU A 672 -8.31 19.99 -10.33
N TYR A 673 -8.32 21.32 -10.21
CA TYR A 673 -9.28 22.07 -9.37
C TYR A 673 -10.45 22.68 -10.17
N HIS A 674 -10.76 22.10 -11.34
CA HIS A 674 -11.93 22.47 -12.16
C HIS A 674 -13.06 21.44 -11.99
N THR A 675 -13.67 21.44 -10.81
CA THR A 675 -14.86 20.60 -10.46
C THR A 675 -16.04 21.42 -9.96
N ALA A 676 -15.82 22.56 -9.30
CA ALA A 676 -16.90 23.51 -8.96
C ALA A 676 -17.28 24.38 -10.17
N ALA A 677 -16.31 25.08 -10.77
CA ALA A 677 -16.51 26.01 -11.87
C ALA A 677 -16.76 25.36 -13.26
N THR A 678 -16.95 24.03 -13.32
CA THR A 678 -17.24 23.27 -14.55
C THR A 678 -18.66 22.75 -14.63
N MET A 679 -19.43 22.78 -13.53
CA MET A 679 -20.82 22.30 -13.53
C MET A 679 -21.82 23.18 -14.32
N GLU A 680 -21.39 24.34 -14.82
CA GLU A 680 -22.18 25.14 -15.78
C GLU A 680 -22.45 24.40 -17.11
N LYS A 681 -21.62 23.42 -17.49
CA LYS A 681 -21.82 22.60 -18.70
C LYS A 681 -22.00 21.13 -18.36
N ARG A 682 -23.23 20.64 -18.54
CA ARG A 682 -23.62 19.24 -18.32
C ARG A 682 -23.42 18.40 -19.58
N ASP A 683 -22.22 18.49 -20.16
CA ASP A 683 -21.84 17.82 -21.42
C ASP A 683 -21.12 16.47 -21.19
N TYR A 684 -20.72 15.81 -22.28
CA TYR A 684 -20.06 14.51 -22.24
C TYR A 684 -18.69 14.55 -21.55
N ALA A 685 -17.91 15.61 -21.74
CA ALA A 685 -16.60 15.73 -21.10
C ALA A 685 -16.75 15.91 -19.59
N ALA A 686 -17.74 16.70 -19.15
CA ALA A 686 -18.10 16.82 -17.74
C ALA A 686 -18.59 15.49 -17.14
N ALA A 687 -19.43 14.74 -17.87
CA ALA A 687 -19.93 13.43 -17.45
C ALA A 687 -18.80 12.39 -17.30
N VAL A 688 -17.87 12.31 -18.26
CA VAL A 688 -16.72 11.39 -18.19
C VAL A 688 -15.73 11.79 -17.09
N ALA A 689 -15.49 13.10 -16.88
CA ALA A 689 -14.66 13.58 -15.79
C ALA A 689 -15.25 13.22 -14.42
N ALA A 690 -16.55 13.45 -14.22
CA ALA A 690 -17.26 13.09 -12.99
C ALA A 690 -17.38 11.57 -12.79
N LEU A 691 -17.55 10.78 -13.86
CA LEU A 691 -17.52 9.31 -13.79
C LEU A 691 -16.14 8.79 -13.32
N ASN A 692 -15.06 9.42 -13.78
CA ASN A 692 -13.70 8.99 -13.43
C ASN A 692 -13.33 9.22 -11.96
N THR A 693 -14.01 10.13 -11.24
CA THR A 693 -13.83 10.25 -9.77
C THR A 693 -14.41 9.07 -8.99
N LEU A 694 -15.18 8.19 -9.64
CA LEU A 694 -15.72 6.95 -9.06
C LEU A 694 -14.81 5.72 -9.27
N GLN A 695 -13.65 5.88 -9.91
CA GLN A 695 -12.63 4.82 -9.98
C GLN A 695 -11.88 4.69 -8.65
N SER A 696 -11.51 3.46 -8.28
CA SER A 696 -10.58 3.22 -7.17
C SER A 696 -9.13 3.33 -7.66
N ASN A 697 -8.26 3.91 -6.83
CA ASN A 697 -6.83 4.05 -7.13
C ASN A 697 -6.13 2.67 -7.24
N PHE A 698 -5.05 2.61 -8.02
CA PHE A 698 -4.21 1.41 -8.18
C PHE A 698 -3.78 0.80 -6.84
N SER A 699 -3.46 1.63 -5.85
CA SER A 699 -3.13 1.23 -4.47
C SER A 699 -4.23 0.38 -3.83
N ILE A 700 -5.50 0.74 -4.02
CA ILE A 700 -6.67 0.03 -3.49
C ILE A 700 -6.89 -1.28 -4.28
N VAL A 701 -6.81 -1.22 -5.61
CA VAL A 701 -7.04 -2.40 -6.47
C VAL A 701 -5.92 -3.43 -6.34
N ASP A 702 -4.68 -3.01 -6.15
CA ASP A 702 -3.53 -3.86 -5.87
C ASP A 702 -3.59 -4.45 -4.45
N ALA A 703 -4.02 -3.67 -3.44
CA ALA A 703 -4.29 -4.20 -2.09
C ALA A 703 -5.40 -5.26 -2.09
N ILE A 704 -6.48 -5.07 -2.85
CA ILE A 704 -7.54 -6.08 -3.04
C ILE A 704 -6.99 -7.33 -3.74
N ARG A 705 -6.16 -7.17 -4.79
CA ARG A 705 -5.50 -8.30 -5.48
C ARG A 705 -4.55 -9.09 -4.58
N LYS A 706 -3.82 -8.42 -3.67
CA LYS A 706 -2.79 -9.01 -2.80
C LYS A 706 -3.32 -9.55 -1.47
N SER A 707 -4.41 -9.00 -0.93
CA SER A 707 -5.01 -9.44 0.34
C SER A 707 -5.77 -10.77 0.24
N GLY A 708 -6.14 -11.20 -0.97
CA GLY A 708 -6.57 -12.57 -1.26
C GLY A 708 -7.86 -13.05 -0.58
N ARG A 709 -8.67 -12.15 -0.01
CA ARG A 709 -9.88 -12.50 0.75
C ARG A 709 -11.16 -12.12 0.02
N GLY A 710 -12.04 -13.13 -0.08
CA GLY A 710 -13.44 -13.05 0.35
C GLY A 710 -14.30 -11.91 -0.19
N MET A 711 -15.18 -12.24 -1.12
CA MET A 711 -16.09 -11.29 -1.76
C MET A 711 -17.02 -10.56 -0.78
N ASN A 712 -17.31 -9.29 -1.07
CA ASN A 712 -18.32 -8.52 -0.33
C ASN A 712 -19.72 -9.13 -0.52
N LYS A 713 -20.22 -9.85 0.49
CA LYS A 713 -21.57 -10.43 0.49
C LYS A 713 -22.68 -9.37 0.43
N GLN A 714 -22.40 -8.13 0.83
CA GLN A 714 -23.33 -7.01 0.71
C GLN A 714 -23.39 -6.42 -0.70
N ALA A 715 -22.60 -6.91 -1.68
CA ALA A 715 -22.54 -6.30 -3.01
C ALA A 715 -23.88 -6.26 -3.77
N ILE A 716 -24.77 -7.25 -3.55
CA ILE A 716 -26.14 -7.24 -4.12
C ILE A 716 -27.08 -6.37 -3.29
N PRO A 717 -27.18 -6.51 -1.94
CA PRO A 717 -27.93 -5.56 -1.09
C PRO A 717 -27.57 -4.08 -1.34
N GLU A 718 -26.28 -3.75 -1.40
CA GLU A 718 -25.79 -2.41 -1.74
C GLU A 718 -26.27 -1.97 -3.14
N MET A 719 -26.23 -2.86 -4.14
CA MET A 719 -26.65 -2.52 -5.50
C MET A 719 -28.17 -2.32 -5.61
N ILE A 720 -28.97 -3.10 -4.87
CA ILE A 720 -30.43 -2.90 -4.75
C ILE A 720 -30.71 -1.54 -4.11
N GLU A 721 -30.01 -1.21 -3.02
CA GLU A 721 -30.12 0.09 -2.35
C GLU A 721 -29.72 1.26 -3.27
N TRP A 722 -28.69 1.10 -4.11
CA TRP A 722 -28.36 2.09 -5.14
C TRP A 722 -29.44 2.24 -6.21
N CYS A 723 -30.18 1.18 -6.55
CA CYS A 723 -31.36 1.27 -7.43
C CYS A 723 -32.49 2.03 -6.75
N ARG A 724 -32.80 1.71 -5.48
CA ARG A 724 -33.83 2.40 -4.69
C ARG A 724 -33.53 3.91 -4.57
N LYS A 725 -32.28 4.29 -4.31
CA LYS A 725 -31.85 5.71 -4.28
C LYS A 725 -31.89 6.39 -5.64
N ALA A 726 -31.74 5.64 -6.73
CA ALA A 726 -32.03 6.12 -8.08
C ALA A 726 -33.53 6.04 -8.44
N GLY A 727 -34.43 5.75 -7.48
CA GLY A 727 -35.88 5.68 -7.71
C GLY A 727 -36.27 4.58 -8.71
N TYR A 728 -35.72 3.38 -8.54
CA TYR A 728 -36.12 2.15 -9.24
C TYR A 728 -36.14 0.95 -8.31
N GLU A 729 -37.15 0.09 -8.43
CA GLU A 729 -37.14 -1.25 -7.82
C GLU A 729 -36.59 -2.30 -8.81
N PRO A 730 -35.85 -3.34 -8.36
CA PRO A 730 -35.24 -4.33 -9.27
C PRO A 730 -36.21 -5.03 -10.23
N LEU A 731 -37.48 -5.16 -9.83
CA LEU A 731 -38.56 -5.73 -10.63
C LEU A 731 -38.94 -4.88 -11.85
N GLU A 732 -38.64 -3.57 -11.85
CA GLU A 732 -38.90 -2.72 -13.02
C GLU A 732 -38.00 -3.07 -14.21
N PHE A 733 -36.82 -3.64 -13.94
CA PHE A 733 -35.89 -4.08 -14.99
C PHE A 733 -36.35 -5.37 -15.71
N ASP A 734 -37.35 -6.10 -15.19
CA ASP A 734 -38.01 -7.20 -15.92
C ASP A 734 -38.63 -6.71 -17.25
N ARG A 735 -39.00 -5.41 -17.33
CA ARG A 735 -39.51 -4.76 -18.54
C ARG A 735 -38.51 -4.78 -19.71
N LEU A 736 -37.22 -4.92 -19.41
CA LEU A 736 -36.14 -5.01 -20.41
C LEU A 736 -35.96 -6.43 -20.96
N ARG A 737 -36.80 -7.39 -20.52
CA ARG A 737 -36.79 -8.83 -20.85
C ARG A 737 -35.36 -9.42 -20.92
N PRO A 738 -34.53 -9.29 -19.87
CA PRO A 738 -33.08 -9.37 -20.02
C PRO A 738 -32.56 -10.71 -20.56
N ILE A 739 -31.41 -10.68 -21.24
CA ILE A 739 -30.59 -11.85 -21.57
C ILE A 739 -29.27 -11.69 -20.80
N HIS A 740 -29.04 -12.52 -19.79
CA HIS A 740 -27.96 -12.31 -18.82
C HIS A 740 -26.80 -13.28 -19.04
N ILE A 741 -25.57 -12.75 -19.16
CA ILE A 741 -24.42 -13.49 -19.71
C ILE A 741 -23.21 -13.41 -18.76
N ALA A 742 -22.82 -14.57 -18.23
CA ALA A 742 -21.63 -14.80 -17.41
C ALA A 742 -20.64 -15.74 -18.14
N GLY A 743 -19.48 -16.00 -17.53
CA GLY A 743 -18.39 -16.78 -18.15
C GLY A 743 -17.00 -16.18 -17.88
N THR A 744 -15.93 -16.89 -18.23
CA THR A 744 -14.56 -16.32 -18.18
C THR A 744 -14.20 -15.69 -19.51
N LYS A 745 -14.21 -16.47 -20.60
CA LYS A 745 -13.93 -16.02 -21.97
C LYS A 745 -15.18 -16.14 -22.83
N GLY A 746 -15.31 -15.33 -23.88
CA GLY A 746 -16.42 -15.39 -24.85
C GLY A 746 -17.59 -14.43 -24.59
N LYS A 747 -17.92 -14.10 -23.33
CA LYS A 747 -19.04 -13.23 -22.90
C LYS A 747 -19.44 -12.14 -23.91
N GLY A 748 -18.74 -11.01 -23.99
CA GLY A 748 -19.05 -9.91 -24.91
C GLY A 748 -19.15 -10.29 -26.39
N SER A 749 -18.44 -11.33 -26.87
CA SER A 749 -18.64 -11.83 -28.24
C SER A 749 -19.96 -12.60 -28.39
N THR A 750 -20.35 -13.41 -27.40
CA THR A 750 -21.69 -14.02 -27.32
C THR A 750 -22.78 -12.95 -27.23
N SER A 751 -22.59 -11.91 -26.41
CA SER A 751 -23.50 -10.76 -26.31
C SER A 751 -23.67 -10.05 -27.66
N ALA A 752 -22.57 -9.80 -28.39
CA ALA A 752 -22.58 -9.19 -29.71
C ALA A 752 -23.27 -10.06 -30.76
N PHE A 753 -23.03 -11.37 -30.77
CA PHE A 753 -23.76 -12.30 -31.66
C PHE A 753 -25.27 -12.26 -31.37
N ILE A 754 -25.69 -12.29 -30.10
CA ILE A 754 -27.12 -12.22 -29.72
C ILE A 754 -27.74 -10.90 -30.18
N SER A 755 -27.13 -9.76 -29.84
CA SER A 755 -27.64 -8.43 -30.21
C SER A 755 -27.70 -8.24 -31.74
N SER A 756 -26.73 -8.78 -32.48
CA SER A 756 -26.75 -8.78 -33.94
C SER A 756 -27.88 -9.66 -34.50
N ILE A 757 -28.06 -10.89 -34.01
CA ILE A 757 -29.17 -11.77 -34.42
C ILE A 757 -30.54 -11.12 -34.14
N LEU A 758 -30.73 -10.55 -32.95
CA LEU A 758 -32.01 -9.89 -32.59
C LEU A 758 -32.32 -8.70 -33.50
N SER A 759 -31.31 -7.91 -33.93
CA SER A 759 -31.52 -6.77 -34.82
C SER A 759 -32.03 -7.15 -36.22
N GLN A 760 -31.78 -8.39 -36.66
CA GLN A 760 -32.33 -8.93 -37.92
C GLN A 760 -33.83 -9.26 -37.80
N TYR A 761 -34.36 -9.41 -36.58
CA TYR A 761 -35.80 -9.57 -36.32
C TYR A 761 -36.51 -8.24 -36.10
N ALA A 762 -35.83 -7.22 -35.55
CA ALA A 762 -36.36 -5.86 -35.41
C ALA A 762 -36.75 -5.22 -36.76
N THR A 763 -36.14 -5.69 -37.86
CA THR A 763 -36.42 -5.22 -39.23
C THR A 763 -37.33 -6.15 -40.05
N SER A 764 -37.75 -7.30 -39.50
CA SER A 764 -38.56 -8.29 -40.21
C SER A 764 -40.06 -7.98 -40.15
N ARG A 765 -40.77 -8.21 -41.27
CA ARG A 765 -42.20 -7.87 -41.42
C ARG A 765 -43.18 -8.93 -40.93
N ASP A 766 -42.74 -10.18 -40.75
CA ASP A 766 -43.60 -11.29 -40.30
C ASP A 766 -43.65 -11.45 -38.76
N ALA A 767 -42.97 -10.56 -38.03
CA ALA A 767 -42.92 -10.62 -36.58
C ALA A 767 -44.24 -10.14 -35.94
N GLN A 768 -44.91 -11.04 -35.20
CA GLN A 768 -46.13 -10.71 -34.43
C GLN A 768 -45.81 -9.78 -33.24
N THR A 769 -44.60 -9.90 -32.68
CA THR A 769 -44.00 -8.97 -31.70
C THR A 769 -42.48 -8.94 -31.92
N PRO A 770 -41.94 -8.10 -32.82
CA PRO A 770 -40.50 -7.93 -32.96
C PRO A 770 -39.91 -7.27 -31.69
N PRO A 771 -38.63 -7.52 -31.35
CA PRO A 771 -37.92 -6.65 -30.42
C PRO A 771 -37.86 -5.25 -31.04
N SER A 772 -38.41 -4.25 -30.34
CA SER A 772 -38.60 -2.90 -30.87
C SER A 772 -37.39 -1.99 -30.66
N LYS A 773 -36.58 -2.25 -29.63
CA LYS A 773 -35.29 -1.60 -29.40
C LYS A 773 -34.39 -2.47 -28.52
N ILE A 774 -33.20 -2.77 -29.00
CA ILE A 774 -32.30 -3.76 -28.39
C ILE A 774 -31.18 -3.05 -27.62
N GLY A 775 -31.08 -3.30 -26.31
CA GLY A 775 -29.98 -2.81 -25.49
C GLY A 775 -28.83 -3.81 -25.43
N LEU A 776 -27.58 -3.35 -25.39
CA LEU A 776 -26.40 -4.19 -25.22
C LEU A 776 -25.43 -3.55 -24.22
N TYR A 777 -25.38 -4.11 -23.00
CA TYR A 777 -24.44 -3.72 -21.94
C TYR A 777 -23.24 -4.66 -21.91
N THR A 778 -22.03 -4.12 -22.10
CA THR A 778 -20.77 -4.88 -22.24
C THR A 778 -19.60 -4.26 -21.49
N SER A 779 -18.57 -5.06 -21.16
CA SER A 779 -17.39 -4.54 -20.47
C SER A 779 -16.07 -5.29 -20.74
N PRO A 780 -14.92 -4.58 -20.72
CA PRO A 780 -14.78 -3.13 -20.71
C PRO A 780 -15.03 -2.52 -22.11
N HIS A 781 -15.02 -1.19 -22.19
CA HIS A 781 -14.83 -0.46 -23.46
C HIS A 781 -13.41 -0.69 -24.02
N LEU A 782 -13.18 -0.27 -25.26
CA LEU A 782 -11.86 -0.15 -25.89
C LEU A 782 -11.43 1.33 -26.04
N ARG A 783 -12.27 2.21 -26.59
CA ARG A 783 -11.92 3.60 -26.94
C ARG A 783 -12.73 4.65 -26.20
N PHE A 784 -14.04 4.49 -26.13
CA PHE A 784 -14.95 5.46 -25.52
C PHE A 784 -16.00 4.80 -24.62
N VAL A 785 -16.36 5.46 -23.50
CA VAL A 785 -17.16 4.81 -22.45
C VAL A 785 -18.59 4.46 -22.88
N ARG A 786 -19.10 5.14 -23.91
CA ARG A 786 -20.39 4.86 -24.56
C ARG A 786 -20.47 3.47 -25.20
N GLU A 787 -19.34 2.84 -25.56
CA GLU A 787 -19.32 1.44 -26.06
C GLU A 787 -19.93 0.43 -25.08
N ARG A 788 -19.98 0.76 -23.79
CA ARG A 788 -20.58 -0.10 -22.76
C ARG A 788 -22.10 -0.06 -22.75
N ILE A 789 -22.73 0.94 -23.38
CA ILE A 789 -24.17 1.17 -23.36
C ILE A 789 -24.61 1.40 -24.81
N GLN A 790 -24.91 0.30 -25.50
CA GLN A 790 -25.32 0.33 -26.90
C GLN A 790 -26.83 0.14 -27.03
N ILE A 791 -27.39 0.73 -28.08
CA ILE A 791 -28.79 0.59 -28.49
C ILE A 791 -28.79 0.27 -29.99
N ASP A 792 -29.47 -0.80 -30.37
CA ASP A 792 -29.58 -1.31 -31.74
C ASP A 792 -28.21 -1.58 -32.41
N ASN A 793 -27.24 -2.04 -31.60
CA ASN A 793 -25.80 -2.24 -31.89
C ASN A 793 -24.95 -0.98 -32.09
N GLU A 794 -25.50 0.22 -31.85
CA GLU A 794 -24.74 1.48 -31.85
C GLU A 794 -24.54 2.03 -30.43
N PRO A 795 -23.33 2.48 -30.05
CA PRO A 795 -23.09 3.21 -28.80
C PRO A 795 -23.98 4.44 -28.68
N ILE A 796 -24.57 4.69 -27.50
CA ILE A 796 -25.37 5.91 -27.30
C ILE A 796 -24.55 7.18 -27.61
N SER A 797 -25.23 8.24 -28.05
CA SER A 797 -24.59 9.51 -28.39
C SER A 797 -24.03 10.24 -27.17
N GLU A 798 -23.20 11.27 -27.40
CA GLU A 798 -22.57 12.04 -26.32
C GLU A 798 -23.60 12.84 -25.51
N GLU A 799 -24.64 13.36 -26.14
CA GLU A 799 -25.76 14.02 -25.47
C GLU A 799 -26.59 13.03 -24.66
N LYS A 800 -26.87 11.82 -25.21
CA LYS A 800 -27.60 10.77 -24.48
C LYS A 800 -26.81 10.28 -23.27
N PHE A 801 -25.49 10.08 -23.41
CA PHE A 801 -24.65 9.68 -22.28
C PHE A 801 -24.62 10.77 -21.21
N ALA A 802 -24.37 12.03 -21.57
CA ALA A 802 -24.37 13.13 -20.61
C ALA A 802 -25.71 13.27 -19.89
N LYS A 803 -26.82 13.21 -20.64
CA LYS A 803 -28.20 13.22 -20.10
C LYS A 803 -28.42 12.11 -19.08
N TYR A 804 -28.22 10.85 -19.46
CA TYR A 804 -28.53 9.71 -18.57
C TYR A 804 -27.51 9.57 -17.44
N PHE A 805 -26.28 10.03 -17.62
CA PHE A 805 -25.31 10.19 -16.53
C PHE A 805 -25.84 11.18 -15.49
N PHE A 806 -26.19 12.40 -15.90
CA PHE A 806 -26.62 13.43 -14.96
C PHE A 806 -28.00 13.17 -14.34
N GLU A 807 -28.94 12.54 -15.07
CA GLU A 807 -30.22 12.08 -14.47
C GLU A 807 -30.01 11.10 -13.30
N VAL A 808 -29.04 10.17 -13.40
CA VAL A 808 -28.70 9.26 -12.28
C VAL A 808 -27.87 9.96 -11.21
N TRP A 809 -26.94 10.83 -11.62
CA TRP A 809 -26.08 11.59 -10.71
C TRP A 809 -26.90 12.42 -9.73
N ASP A 810 -27.91 13.13 -10.24
CA ASP A 810 -28.78 14.02 -9.47
C ASP A 810 -29.74 13.25 -8.56
N LYS A 811 -30.34 12.15 -9.05
CA LYS A 811 -31.21 11.28 -8.24
C LYS A 811 -30.50 10.78 -6.98
N LEU A 812 -29.27 10.26 -7.14
CA LEU A 812 -28.45 9.77 -6.03
C LEU A 812 -28.05 10.89 -5.05
N GLU A 813 -27.81 12.09 -5.56
CA GLU A 813 -27.50 13.26 -4.73
C GLU A 813 -28.73 13.79 -3.97
N ALA A 814 -29.91 13.74 -4.58
CA ALA A 814 -31.17 14.07 -3.92
C ALA A 814 -31.49 13.06 -2.81
N ALA A 815 -31.34 11.75 -3.07
CA ALA A 815 -31.53 10.70 -2.07
C ALA A 815 -30.59 10.89 -0.87
N ALA A 816 -29.29 11.13 -1.10
CA ALA A 816 -28.32 11.37 -0.03
C ALA A 816 -28.65 12.62 0.82
N LYS A 817 -29.20 13.68 0.20
CA LYS A 817 -29.70 14.88 0.90
C LYS A 817 -30.96 14.58 1.72
N THR A 818 -31.92 13.84 1.17
CA THR A 818 -33.16 13.44 1.86
C THR A 818 -32.90 12.53 3.07
N GLU A 819 -31.87 11.69 2.99
CA GLU A 819 -31.49 10.75 4.04
C GLU A 819 -30.55 11.36 5.11
N ASN A 820 -30.22 12.67 5.01
CA ASN A 820 -29.24 13.36 5.87
C ASN A 820 -27.90 12.61 5.97
N ALA A 821 -27.41 12.05 4.85
CA ALA A 821 -26.19 11.25 4.83
C ALA A 821 -24.96 12.08 5.28
N PRO A 822 -24.13 11.59 6.23
CA PRO A 822 -22.91 12.27 6.63
C PRO A 822 -21.94 12.51 5.46
N ALA A 823 -21.25 13.64 5.48
CA ALA A 823 -20.44 14.13 4.36
C ALA A 823 -19.22 13.23 4.00
N ASP A 824 -18.84 12.29 4.86
CA ASP A 824 -17.78 11.31 4.67
C ASP A 824 -18.27 9.96 4.09
N VAL A 825 -19.59 9.76 3.99
CA VAL A 825 -20.21 8.58 3.37
C VAL A 825 -20.30 8.78 1.84
N PRO A 826 -19.81 7.85 1.01
CA PRO A 826 -19.92 7.95 -0.44
C PRO A 826 -21.39 8.03 -0.89
N THR A 827 -21.78 9.11 -1.57
CA THR A 827 -23.16 9.35 -2.01
C THR A 827 -23.53 8.64 -3.33
N LYS A 828 -22.57 7.96 -3.96
CA LYS A 828 -22.72 7.28 -5.25
C LYS A 828 -21.93 5.97 -5.28
N PRO A 829 -22.37 4.96 -6.04
CA PRO A 829 -21.64 3.70 -6.17
C PRO A 829 -20.35 3.83 -6.98
N VAL A 830 -19.40 2.92 -6.76
CA VAL A 830 -18.15 2.83 -7.53
C VAL A 830 -18.38 2.61 -9.04
N TYR A 831 -17.44 3.09 -9.86
CA TYR A 831 -17.48 3.19 -11.32
C TYR A 831 -18.34 2.15 -12.07
N PHE A 832 -18.08 0.86 -11.86
CA PHE A 832 -18.78 -0.20 -12.60
C PHE A 832 -20.25 -0.35 -12.20
N ARG A 833 -20.57 -0.25 -10.89
CA ARG A 833 -21.96 -0.26 -10.41
C ARG A 833 -22.72 0.98 -10.88
N TYR A 834 -22.07 2.14 -10.90
CA TYR A 834 -22.64 3.36 -11.46
C TYR A 834 -23.03 3.17 -12.93
N LEU A 835 -22.13 2.63 -13.75
CA LEU A 835 -22.41 2.35 -15.16
C LEU A 835 -23.51 1.31 -15.37
N THR A 836 -23.60 0.26 -14.53
CA THR A 836 -24.68 -0.72 -14.59
C THR A 836 -26.04 -0.06 -14.32
N LEU A 837 -26.12 0.78 -13.28
CA LEU A 837 -27.32 1.54 -12.94
C LEU A 837 -27.71 2.55 -14.04
N MET A 838 -26.72 3.25 -14.60
CA MET A 838 -26.90 4.19 -15.71
C MET A 838 -27.37 3.49 -17.00
N ALA A 839 -26.86 2.30 -17.31
CA ALA A 839 -27.30 1.52 -18.47
C ALA A 839 -28.76 1.10 -18.34
N LEU A 840 -29.15 0.54 -17.19
CA LEU A 840 -30.54 0.14 -16.93
C LEU A 840 -31.50 1.34 -16.95
N HIS A 841 -31.10 2.49 -16.37
CA HIS A 841 -31.83 3.76 -16.49
C HIS A 841 -31.98 4.20 -17.95
N ALA A 842 -30.90 4.22 -18.72
CA ALA A 842 -30.92 4.62 -20.13
C ALA A 842 -31.84 3.72 -20.96
N TYR A 843 -31.79 2.40 -20.75
CA TYR A 843 -32.64 1.43 -21.43
C TYR A 843 -34.13 1.62 -21.11
N LEU A 844 -34.51 1.80 -19.84
CA LEU A 844 -35.89 2.13 -19.46
C LEU A 844 -36.37 3.48 -20.03
N LYS A 845 -35.49 4.48 -20.13
CA LYS A 845 -35.80 5.81 -20.68
C LYS A 845 -35.91 5.84 -22.20
N GLU A 846 -35.17 4.98 -22.89
CA GLU A 846 -35.17 4.86 -24.34
C GLU A 846 -36.27 3.91 -24.86
N GLY A 847 -36.91 3.14 -23.98
CA GLY A 847 -37.89 2.13 -24.38
C GLY A 847 -37.25 0.87 -24.96
N VAL A 848 -36.04 0.51 -24.51
CA VAL A 848 -35.46 -0.81 -24.78
C VAL A 848 -36.38 -1.87 -24.21
N ASP A 849 -36.75 -2.85 -25.04
CA ASP A 849 -37.62 -3.96 -24.65
C ASP A 849 -36.88 -5.31 -24.61
N SER A 850 -35.68 -5.41 -25.20
CA SER A 850 -34.82 -6.59 -25.11
C SER A 850 -33.37 -6.19 -24.84
N ALA A 851 -32.89 -6.38 -23.61
CA ALA A 851 -31.55 -5.98 -23.17
C ALA A 851 -30.61 -7.19 -22.98
N VAL A 852 -29.50 -7.22 -23.72
CA VAL A 852 -28.39 -8.17 -23.56
C VAL A 852 -27.41 -7.60 -22.53
N ILE A 853 -27.17 -8.32 -21.44
CA ILE A 853 -26.41 -7.83 -20.27
C ILE A 853 -25.24 -8.77 -19.97
N GLU A 854 -24.01 -8.31 -20.18
CA GLU A 854 -22.78 -8.99 -19.75
C GLU A 854 -22.44 -8.67 -18.28
N CYS A 855 -22.17 -9.70 -17.46
CA CYS A 855 -21.55 -9.53 -16.15
C CYS A 855 -20.12 -9.01 -16.27
N GLY A 856 -19.69 -8.11 -15.38
CA GLY A 856 -18.30 -7.68 -15.31
C GLY A 856 -17.38 -8.77 -14.75
N ILE A 857 -17.58 -9.14 -13.48
CA ILE A 857 -16.72 -10.10 -12.75
C ILE A 857 -17.58 -11.04 -11.90
N GLY A 858 -17.37 -12.35 -12.07
CA GLY A 858 -18.11 -13.38 -11.36
C GLY A 858 -19.48 -13.66 -12.00
N GLY A 859 -20.54 -13.42 -11.22
CA GLY A 859 -21.95 -13.69 -11.55
C GLY A 859 -22.84 -13.43 -10.32
N GLU A 860 -22.84 -14.33 -9.33
CA GLU A 860 -23.67 -14.28 -8.09
C GLU A 860 -23.70 -12.89 -7.43
N PHE A 861 -22.54 -12.26 -7.30
CA PHE A 861 -22.36 -10.93 -6.66
C PHE A 861 -21.94 -9.84 -7.65
N ASP A 862 -22.11 -10.06 -8.96
CA ASP A 862 -21.90 -9.00 -9.95
C ASP A 862 -23.03 -7.96 -9.87
N SER A 863 -22.71 -6.68 -10.12
CA SER A 863 -23.70 -5.59 -10.11
C SER A 863 -24.92 -5.81 -11.00
N THR A 864 -24.79 -6.62 -12.05
CA THR A 864 -25.89 -6.98 -12.97
C THR A 864 -26.83 -8.04 -12.40
N ASN A 865 -26.49 -8.75 -11.32
CA ASN A 865 -27.31 -9.85 -10.79
C ASN A 865 -28.53 -9.41 -9.97
N ILE A 866 -28.77 -8.10 -9.86
CA ILE A 866 -30.04 -7.52 -9.41
C ILE A 866 -31.22 -7.84 -10.35
N LEU A 867 -30.95 -8.25 -11.59
CA LEU A 867 -31.99 -8.60 -12.57
C LEU A 867 -32.79 -9.82 -12.08
N THR A 868 -34.08 -9.61 -11.82
CA THR A 868 -34.93 -10.61 -11.14
C THR A 868 -35.45 -11.68 -12.09
N LYS A 869 -36.01 -11.32 -13.27
CA LYS A 869 -36.48 -12.27 -14.28
C LYS A 869 -35.83 -12.04 -15.66
N PRO A 870 -34.58 -12.49 -15.87
CA PRO A 870 -34.06 -12.66 -17.23
C PRO A 870 -34.94 -13.67 -18.00
N THR A 871 -35.03 -13.52 -19.31
CA THR A 871 -35.65 -14.52 -20.20
C THR A 871 -34.73 -15.73 -20.39
N VAL A 872 -33.43 -15.46 -20.47
CA VAL A 872 -32.37 -16.43 -20.74
C VAL A 872 -31.14 -16.06 -19.91
N THR A 873 -30.47 -17.08 -19.40
CA THR A 873 -29.18 -16.99 -18.69
C THR A 873 -28.15 -17.86 -19.40
N ALA A 874 -26.93 -17.36 -19.59
CA ALA A 874 -25.90 -18.08 -20.35
C ALA A 874 -24.52 -17.98 -19.68
N VAL A 875 -23.83 -19.12 -19.58
CA VAL A 875 -22.44 -19.21 -19.11
C VAL A 875 -21.52 -19.60 -20.29
N THR A 876 -20.70 -18.65 -20.74
CA THR A 876 -19.68 -18.91 -21.77
C THR A 876 -18.46 -19.64 -21.19
N SER A 877 -17.46 -19.97 -22.01
CA SER A 877 -16.30 -20.79 -21.62
C SER A 877 -15.65 -20.34 -20.30
N LEU A 878 -15.40 -21.33 -19.43
CA LEU A 878 -14.82 -21.17 -18.11
C LEU A 878 -13.33 -21.48 -18.11
N GLY A 879 -12.58 -20.68 -17.35
CA GLY A 879 -11.13 -20.78 -17.19
C GLY A 879 -10.68 -19.96 -15.97
N ILE A 880 -9.45 -20.20 -15.52
CA ILE A 880 -8.88 -19.56 -14.34
C ILE A 880 -8.57 -18.08 -14.63
N ASP A 881 -9.32 -17.17 -14.01
CA ASP A 881 -9.09 -15.72 -14.10
C ASP A 881 -9.69 -15.03 -12.87
N HIS A 882 -9.18 -13.85 -12.52
CA HIS A 882 -9.62 -13.08 -11.33
C HIS A 882 -9.57 -13.86 -10.00
N THR A 883 -8.56 -14.72 -9.79
CA THR A 883 -8.50 -15.67 -8.67
C THR A 883 -8.59 -15.04 -7.27
N ALA A 884 -8.04 -13.83 -7.08
CA ALA A 884 -8.16 -13.07 -5.84
C ALA A 884 -9.60 -12.65 -5.48
N MET A 885 -10.55 -12.76 -6.42
CA MET A 885 -11.96 -12.44 -6.22
C MET A 885 -12.90 -13.64 -6.41
N LEU A 886 -12.56 -14.63 -7.26
CA LEU A 886 -13.47 -15.72 -7.66
C LEU A 886 -13.05 -17.12 -7.18
N GLY A 887 -12.08 -17.21 -6.28
CA GLY A 887 -11.46 -18.47 -5.87
C GLY A 887 -10.31 -18.88 -6.78
N SER A 888 -9.52 -19.86 -6.33
CA SER A 888 -8.31 -20.32 -7.02
C SER A 888 -8.55 -21.48 -7.99
N THR A 889 -9.71 -22.13 -7.89
CA THR A 889 -10.08 -23.35 -8.60
C THR A 889 -11.21 -23.12 -9.61
N LEU A 890 -11.34 -24.02 -10.61
CA LEU A 890 -12.41 -23.91 -11.60
C LEU A 890 -13.82 -24.13 -11.02
N PRO A 891 -14.04 -25.05 -10.04
CA PRO A 891 -15.31 -25.17 -9.31
C PRO A 891 -15.80 -23.87 -8.64
N GLU A 892 -14.94 -23.13 -7.94
CA GLU A 892 -15.31 -21.84 -7.31
C GLU A 892 -15.73 -20.82 -8.37
N ILE A 893 -14.96 -20.73 -9.46
CA ILE A 893 -15.23 -19.84 -10.59
C ILE A 893 -16.56 -20.22 -11.29
N ALA A 894 -16.88 -21.51 -11.39
CA ALA A 894 -18.15 -22.01 -11.92
C ALA A 894 -19.33 -21.67 -10.98
N TRP A 895 -19.19 -21.88 -9.67
CA TRP A 895 -20.21 -21.55 -8.66
C TRP A 895 -20.62 -20.08 -8.74
N HIS A 896 -19.63 -19.18 -8.84
CA HIS A 896 -19.87 -17.75 -9.00
C HIS A 896 -20.57 -17.41 -10.31
N LYS A 897 -20.27 -18.09 -11.42
CA LYS A 897 -20.84 -17.77 -12.74
C LYS A 897 -22.24 -18.33 -12.93
N ALA A 898 -22.52 -19.51 -12.38
CA ALA A 898 -23.88 -20.07 -12.29
C ALA A 898 -24.82 -19.23 -11.40
N GLY A 899 -24.29 -18.30 -10.60
CA GLY A 899 -25.10 -17.41 -9.77
C GLY A 899 -26.07 -16.48 -10.51
N ILE A 900 -25.92 -16.35 -11.83
CA ILE A 900 -26.90 -15.64 -12.67
C ILE A 900 -28.14 -16.47 -13.01
N PHE A 901 -28.11 -17.79 -12.83
CA PHE A 901 -29.27 -18.65 -13.09
C PHE A 901 -30.44 -18.26 -12.17
N LYS A 902 -31.64 -18.17 -12.73
CA LYS A 902 -32.89 -17.83 -12.03
C LYS A 902 -34.00 -18.81 -12.41
N GLU A 903 -34.93 -19.02 -11.49
CA GLU A 903 -36.14 -19.82 -11.72
C GLU A 903 -36.95 -19.24 -12.90
N GLY A 904 -37.57 -20.11 -13.70
CA GLY A 904 -38.35 -19.72 -14.89
C GLY A 904 -37.51 -19.19 -16.08
N SER A 905 -36.19 -19.03 -15.92
CA SER A 905 -35.27 -18.62 -16.99
C SER A 905 -34.60 -19.84 -17.61
N VAL A 906 -34.46 -19.89 -18.94
CA VAL A 906 -33.68 -20.98 -19.59
C VAL A 906 -32.18 -20.75 -19.30
N ALA A 907 -31.46 -21.80 -18.89
CA ALA A 907 -30.03 -21.74 -18.60
C ALA A 907 -29.20 -22.50 -19.65
N PHE A 908 -28.27 -21.81 -20.31
CA PHE A 908 -27.33 -22.40 -21.27
C PHE A 908 -25.89 -22.35 -20.77
N THR A 909 -25.08 -23.33 -21.18
CA THR A 909 -23.62 -23.27 -21.04
C THR A 909 -22.93 -23.84 -22.27
N ALA A 910 -21.74 -23.34 -22.61
CA ALA A 910 -20.81 -24.12 -23.44
C ALA A 910 -20.38 -25.39 -22.68
N ARG A 911 -19.98 -26.46 -23.40
CA ARG A 911 -19.33 -27.62 -22.74
C ARG A 911 -18.05 -27.16 -22.02
N GLN A 912 -17.96 -27.42 -20.72
CA GLN A 912 -16.81 -27.11 -19.87
C GLN A 912 -16.04 -28.39 -19.52
N LYS A 913 -15.02 -28.31 -18.65
CA LYS A 913 -14.48 -29.49 -17.96
C LYS A 913 -15.50 -30.05 -16.97
N ASP A 914 -15.44 -31.35 -16.70
CA ASP A 914 -16.32 -32.07 -15.78
C ASP A 914 -16.40 -31.41 -14.39
N GLU A 915 -15.24 -31.04 -13.80
CA GLU A 915 -15.13 -30.34 -12.50
C GLU A 915 -15.94 -29.03 -12.42
N ALA A 916 -16.19 -28.39 -13.56
CA ALA A 916 -17.00 -27.19 -13.66
C ALA A 916 -18.45 -27.51 -14.05
N MET A 917 -18.67 -28.49 -14.95
CA MET A 917 -20.00 -28.94 -15.36
C MET A 917 -20.84 -29.36 -14.15
N THR A 918 -20.30 -30.20 -13.25
CA THR A 918 -20.99 -30.62 -12.02
C THR A 918 -21.51 -29.43 -11.22
N VAL A 919 -20.68 -28.41 -11.01
CA VAL A 919 -21.07 -27.20 -10.25
C VAL A 919 -22.11 -26.35 -11.00
N LEU A 920 -22.03 -26.27 -12.34
CA LEU A 920 -23.08 -25.58 -13.12
C LEU A 920 -24.42 -26.32 -13.02
N GLU A 921 -24.42 -27.66 -13.03
CA GLU A 921 -25.61 -28.50 -12.92
C GLU A 921 -26.23 -28.44 -11.51
N GLU A 922 -25.41 -28.57 -10.46
CA GLU A 922 -25.81 -28.39 -9.06
C GLU A 922 -26.43 -27.01 -8.83
N ARG A 923 -25.81 -25.95 -9.36
CA ARG A 923 -26.31 -24.57 -9.20
C ARG A 923 -27.55 -24.28 -10.04
N ALA A 924 -27.73 -24.92 -11.20
CA ALA A 924 -28.98 -24.83 -11.94
C ALA A 924 -30.13 -25.46 -11.14
N ALA A 925 -29.90 -26.64 -10.56
CA ALA A 925 -30.86 -27.31 -9.69
C ALA A 925 -31.19 -26.49 -8.43
N GLU A 926 -30.19 -25.90 -7.76
CA GLU A 926 -30.38 -24.98 -6.62
C GLU A 926 -31.25 -23.77 -7.00
N LYS A 927 -31.02 -23.19 -8.18
CA LYS A 927 -31.73 -21.99 -8.67
C LYS A 927 -33.04 -22.32 -9.42
N GLY A 928 -33.54 -23.56 -9.32
CA GLY A 928 -34.84 -23.96 -9.87
C GLY A 928 -34.93 -23.97 -11.39
N THR A 929 -33.82 -24.19 -12.10
CA THR A 929 -33.79 -24.23 -13.58
C THR A 929 -33.02 -25.43 -14.13
N LYS A 930 -33.27 -25.77 -15.40
CA LYS A 930 -32.57 -26.82 -16.12
C LYS A 930 -31.43 -26.24 -16.94
N LEU A 931 -30.23 -26.77 -16.75
CA LEU A 931 -29.07 -26.43 -17.58
C LEU A 931 -29.12 -27.17 -18.92
N HIS A 932 -28.79 -26.46 -20.00
CA HIS A 932 -28.65 -26.99 -21.35
C HIS A 932 -27.22 -26.76 -21.85
N THR A 933 -26.45 -27.84 -22.03
CA THR A 933 -25.11 -27.80 -22.61
C THR A 933 -25.18 -27.65 -24.12
N ILE A 934 -24.45 -26.69 -24.66
CA ILE A 934 -24.36 -26.38 -26.08
C ILE A 934 -23.00 -26.82 -26.62
N ASP A 935 -23.02 -27.62 -27.67
CA ASP A 935 -21.86 -27.96 -28.51
C ASP A 935 -21.81 -27.05 -29.76
N ILE A 936 -20.74 -27.14 -30.56
CA ILE A 936 -20.59 -26.31 -31.76
C ILE A 936 -21.63 -26.71 -32.82
N HIS A 937 -22.39 -25.73 -33.31
CA HIS A 937 -23.39 -25.93 -34.36
C HIS A 937 -22.77 -26.48 -35.65
N PRO A 938 -23.34 -27.51 -36.31
CA PRO A 938 -22.73 -28.17 -37.47
C PRO A 938 -22.32 -27.24 -38.62
N ALA A 939 -23.18 -26.27 -38.98
CA ALA A 939 -22.89 -25.32 -40.05
C ALA A 939 -21.67 -24.43 -39.72
N LEU A 940 -21.45 -24.15 -38.43
CA LEU A 940 -20.25 -23.46 -37.96
C LEU A 940 -19.04 -24.39 -37.92
N ALA A 941 -19.19 -25.63 -37.46
CA ALA A 941 -18.12 -26.63 -37.46
C ALA A 941 -17.55 -26.83 -38.87
N ASN A 942 -18.43 -27.08 -39.84
CA ASN A 942 -18.11 -27.35 -41.25
C ASN A 942 -17.63 -26.12 -42.04
N ASN A 943 -17.79 -24.90 -41.50
CA ASN A 943 -17.54 -23.61 -42.17
C ASN A 943 -18.53 -23.30 -43.32
N GLU A 944 -19.75 -23.81 -43.25
CA GLU A 944 -20.84 -23.48 -44.18
C GLU A 944 -21.27 -22.02 -44.03
N ILE A 945 -21.19 -21.46 -42.81
CA ILE A 945 -21.43 -20.05 -42.50
C ILE A 945 -20.13 -19.39 -42.05
N LYS A 946 -19.81 -18.22 -42.61
CA LYS A 946 -18.59 -17.47 -42.27
C LYS A 946 -18.88 -16.38 -41.23
N LEU A 947 -18.58 -16.67 -39.96
CA LEU A 947 -18.75 -15.72 -38.86
C LEU A 947 -18.07 -14.36 -39.13
N GLY A 948 -18.74 -13.29 -38.72
CA GLY A 948 -18.23 -11.91 -38.76
C GLY A 948 -17.09 -11.63 -37.76
N LEU A 949 -16.91 -12.50 -36.77
CA LEU A 949 -15.76 -12.51 -35.84
C LEU A 949 -14.81 -13.66 -36.19
N GLY A 950 -13.50 -13.38 -36.24
CA GLY A 950 -12.49 -14.35 -36.62
C GLY A 950 -12.13 -15.39 -35.56
N ALA A 951 -11.37 -16.41 -35.99
CA ALA A 951 -10.82 -17.54 -35.20
C ALA A 951 -11.83 -18.61 -34.71
N ALA A 952 -11.34 -19.85 -34.60
CA ALA A 952 -12.16 -21.04 -34.37
C ALA A 952 -12.96 -21.03 -33.06
N PHE A 953 -12.45 -20.39 -32.00
CA PHE A 953 -13.13 -20.31 -30.71
C PHE A 953 -14.42 -19.46 -30.75
N GLN A 954 -14.61 -18.59 -31.75
CA GLN A 954 -15.86 -17.87 -31.89
C GLN A 954 -17.03 -18.79 -32.30
N LYS A 955 -16.76 -19.99 -32.83
CA LYS A 955 -17.81 -20.97 -33.20
C LYS A 955 -18.64 -21.43 -32.00
N ILE A 956 -18.02 -21.65 -30.83
CA ILE A 956 -18.76 -22.02 -29.62
C ILE A 956 -19.49 -20.81 -29.00
N ASN A 957 -18.88 -19.62 -29.02
CA ASN A 957 -19.53 -18.38 -28.58
C ASN A 957 -20.79 -18.06 -29.42
N ALA A 958 -20.70 -18.25 -30.73
CA ALA A 958 -21.80 -18.16 -31.68
C ALA A 958 -22.86 -19.25 -31.45
N SER A 959 -22.47 -20.48 -31.11
CA SER A 959 -23.41 -21.58 -30.83
C SER A 959 -24.24 -21.31 -29.56
N VAL A 960 -23.61 -20.82 -28.49
CA VAL A 960 -24.33 -20.36 -27.28
C VAL A 960 -25.22 -19.16 -27.60
N ALA A 961 -24.77 -18.23 -28.45
CA ALA A 961 -25.57 -17.09 -28.90
C ALA A 961 -26.81 -17.49 -29.71
N ILE A 962 -26.68 -18.48 -30.60
CA ILE A 962 -27.80 -19.08 -31.36
C ILE A 962 -28.85 -19.62 -30.39
N ALA A 963 -28.44 -20.46 -29.43
CA ALA A 963 -29.37 -21.04 -28.45
C ALA A 963 -30.06 -19.95 -27.59
N ALA A 964 -29.30 -18.97 -27.11
CA ALA A 964 -29.84 -17.90 -26.29
C ALA A 964 -30.78 -16.95 -27.05
N ALA A 965 -30.42 -16.55 -28.27
CA ALA A 965 -31.27 -15.71 -29.11
C ALA A 965 -32.57 -16.46 -29.51
N ALA A 966 -32.50 -17.75 -29.82
CA ALA A 966 -33.66 -18.56 -30.14
C ALA A 966 -34.63 -18.71 -28.95
N ALA A 967 -34.13 -19.01 -27.76
CA ALA A 967 -34.95 -19.08 -26.56
C ALA A 967 -35.60 -17.72 -26.22
N HIS A 968 -34.87 -16.62 -26.36
CA HIS A 968 -35.41 -15.28 -26.16
C HIS A 968 -36.51 -14.94 -27.18
N LEU A 969 -36.25 -15.14 -28.48
CA LEU A 969 -37.24 -14.87 -29.55
C LEU A 969 -38.51 -15.70 -29.36
N ARG A 970 -38.40 -16.97 -28.93
CA ARG A 970 -39.56 -17.80 -28.57
C ARG A 970 -40.32 -17.23 -27.37
N ALA A 971 -39.63 -16.71 -26.35
CA ALA A 971 -40.26 -15.97 -25.24
C ALA A 971 -40.90 -14.64 -25.68
N LEU A 972 -40.48 -14.05 -26.81
CA LEU A 972 -41.15 -12.91 -27.46
C LEU A 972 -42.33 -13.34 -28.38
N GLY A 973 -42.67 -14.62 -28.46
CA GLY A 973 -43.75 -15.16 -29.28
C GLY A 973 -43.35 -15.68 -30.67
N HIS A 974 -42.07 -15.67 -31.04
CA HIS A 974 -41.58 -16.15 -32.35
C HIS A 974 -41.54 -17.70 -32.37
N THR A 975 -42.72 -18.32 -32.31
CA THR A 975 -42.90 -19.77 -32.21
C THR A 975 -42.38 -20.57 -33.41
N SER A 976 -42.17 -19.90 -34.55
CA SER A 976 -41.53 -20.43 -35.77
C SER A 976 -40.03 -20.70 -35.62
N VAL A 977 -39.34 -20.02 -34.68
CA VAL A 977 -37.94 -20.34 -34.36
C VAL A 977 -37.92 -21.68 -33.61
N PRO A 978 -37.14 -22.70 -34.05
CA PRO A 978 -37.15 -24.01 -33.39
C PRO A 978 -36.65 -23.96 -31.94
N ASP A 979 -37.08 -24.91 -31.11
CA ASP A 979 -36.80 -24.86 -29.67
C ASP A 979 -35.41 -25.42 -29.31
N PRO A 980 -34.45 -24.57 -28.86
CA PRO A 980 -33.09 -25.00 -28.53
C PRO A 980 -33.00 -25.86 -27.26
N THR A 981 -34.11 -26.03 -26.53
CA THR A 981 -34.17 -26.94 -25.36
C THR A 981 -34.58 -28.37 -25.74
N VAL A 982 -35.14 -28.56 -26.95
CA VAL A 982 -35.72 -29.83 -27.43
C VAL A 982 -34.87 -30.48 -28.54
N VAL A 983 -34.37 -29.69 -29.50
CA VAL A 983 -33.48 -30.20 -30.56
C VAL A 983 -32.01 -29.84 -30.27
N PRO A 984 -31.03 -30.75 -30.46
CA PRO A 984 -29.62 -30.47 -30.18
C PRO A 984 -29.05 -29.32 -31.00
N HIS A 985 -29.55 -29.16 -32.23
CA HIS A 985 -29.20 -28.09 -33.16
C HIS A 985 -30.49 -27.60 -33.81
N ILE A 986 -30.74 -26.29 -33.77
CA ILE A 986 -31.84 -25.68 -34.52
C ILE A 986 -31.43 -25.50 -35.98
N GLU A 987 -32.38 -25.64 -36.91
CA GLU A 987 -32.22 -25.11 -38.27
C GLU A 987 -32.15 -23.59 -38.17
N LEU A 988 -31.18 -22.97 -38.86
CA LEU A 988 -30.87 -21.54 -38.71
C LEU A 988 -31.71 -20.69 -39.68
N PRO A 989 -32.60 -19.81 -39.18
CA PRO A 989 -33.30 -18.85 -40.03
C PRO A 989 -32.31 -17.92 -40.74
N SER A 990 -32.73 -17.34 -41.87
CA SER A 990 -31.88 -16.44 -42.67
C SER A 990 -31.38 -15.22 -41.86
N GLU A 991 -32.18 -14.81 -40.89
CA GLU A 991 -31.96 -13.76 -39.89
C GLU A 991 -30.78 -14.12 -38.97
N PHE A 992 -30.71 -15.38 -38.53
CA PHE A 992 -29.59 -15.87 -37.71
C PHE A 992 -28.31 -15.88 -38.53
N ILE A 993 -28.36 -16.38 -39.77
CA ILE A 993 -27.21 -16.41 -40.67
C ILE A 993 -26.69 -14.98 -40.89
N ARG A 994 -27.56 -14.02 -41.27
CA ARG A 994 -27.17 -12.62 -41.43
C ARG A 994 -26.56 -12.02 -40.16
N GLY A 995 -27.14 -12.25 -38.99
CA GLY A 995 -26.58 -11.75 -37.72
C GLY A 995 -25.18 -12.33 -37.41
N LEU A 996 -24.99 -13.63 -37.67
CA LEU A 996 -23.70 -14.32 -37.49
C LEU A 996 -22.61 -13.82 -38.44
N GLU A 997 -22.95 -13.43 -39.67
CA GLU A 997 -22.03 -12.91 -40.69
C GLU A 997 -21.77 -11.40 -40.58
N GLN A 998 -22.79 -10.62 -40.20
CA GLN A 998 -22.74 -9.16 -40.17
C GLN A 998 -22.19 -8.57 -38.87
N VAL A 999 -22.23 -9.30 -37.75
CA VAL A 999 -21.68 -8.82 -36.46
C VAL A 999 -20.25 -8.30 -36.59
N ARG A 1000 -19.97 -7.16 -35.97
CA ARG A 1000 -18.62 -6.62 -35.81
C ARG A 1000 -18.38 -6.38 -34.33
N TRP A 1001 -17.18 -6.71 -33.86
CA TRP A 1001 -16.76 -6.42 -32.50
C TRP A 1001 -15.27 -6.11 -32.51
N ALA A 1002 -14.93 -4.86 -32.19
CA ALA A 1002 -13.56 -4.38 -32.31
C ALA A 1002 -12.61 -5.15 -31.37
N GLY A 1003 -11.35 -5.32 -31.79
CA GLY A 1003 -10.31 -5.97 -30.97
C GLY A 1003 -10.59 -7.43 -30.59
N ARG A 1004 -11.33 -8.18 -31.43
CA ARG A 1004 -11.59 -9.63 -31.28
C ARG A 1004 -11.24 -10.36 -32.58
N CYS A 1005 -9.98 -10.75 -32.72
CA CYS A 1005 -9.43 -11.36 -33.94
C CYS A 1005 -9.82 -10.56 -35.21
N GLU A 1006 -9.74 -9.23 -35.10
CA GLU A 1006 -10.17 -8.28 -36.12
C GLU A 1006 -9.03 -8.06 -37.14
N ILE A 1007 -9.36 -7.97 -38.43
CA ILE A 1007 -8.39 -7.61 -39.48
C ILE A 1007 -8.85 -6.33 -40.17
N ARG A 1008 -8.06 -5.26 -40.01
CA ARG A 1008 -8.25 -3.97 -40.70
C ARG A 1008 -7.16 -3.80 -41.75
N ARG A 1009 -7.55 -3.41 -42.96
CA ARG A 1009 -6.61 -3.07 -44.03
C ARG A 1009 -6.46 -1.56 -44.18
N GLU A 1010 -5.23 -1.17 -44.42
CA GLU A 1010 -4.74 0.18 -44.73
C GLU A 1010 -3.73 0.02 -45.87
N THR A 1011 -3.40 1.09 -46.60
CA THR A 1011 -2.44 1.03 -47.70
C THR A 1011 -1.11 0.43 -47.22
N ASN A 1012 -0.70 -0.68 -47.84
CA ASN A 1012 0.47 -1.50 -47.48
C ASN A 1012 0.43 -2.18 -46.08
N VAL A 1013 -0.67 -2.15 -45.32
CA VAL A 1013 -0.72 -2.74 -43.95
C VAL A 1013 -2.00 -3.55 -43.67
N ALA A 1014 -1.81 -4.82 -43.28
CA ALA A 1014 -2.84 -5.63 -42.62
C ALA A 1014 -2.66 -5.61 -41.10
N TRP A 1015 -3.48 -4.80 -40.43
CA TRP A 1015 -3.57 -4.70 -38.98
C TRP A 1015 -4.44 -5.83 -38.44
N HIS A 1016 -3.82 -6.74 -37.68
CA HIS A 1016 -4.44 -7.85 -36.98
C HIS A 1016 -4.54 -7.45 -35.50
N ILE A 1017 -5.76 -7.33 -34.97
CA ILE A 1017 -6.03 -6.63 -33.71
C ILE A 1017 -6.84 -7.54 -32.79
N ASP A 1018 -6.25 -7.89 -31.64
CA ASP A 1018 -6.93 -8.74 -30.66
C ASP A 1018 -6.52 -8.44 -29.21
N GLY A 1019 -7.52 -8.26 -28.35
CA GLY A 1019 -7.36 -7.92 -26.94
C GLY A 1019 -6.96 -9.06 -26.00
N GLY A 1020 -6.29 -10.10 -26.48
CA GLY A 1020 -5.67 -11.15 -25.66
C GLY A 1020 -4.73 -10.56 -24.60
N HIS A 1021 -4.90 -10.98 -23.34
CA HIS A 1021 -4.19 -10.40 -22.19
C HIS A 1021 -4.05 -11.33 -20.97
N THR A 1022 -4.46 -12.60 -21.10
CA THR A 1022 -4.17 -13.70 -20.16
C THR A 1022 -3.56 -14.87 -20.93
N MET A 1023 -2.87 -15.79 -20.24
CA MET A 1023 -2.08 -16.86 -20.85
C MET A 1023 -2.81 -17.59 -21.99
N GLU A 1024 -3.92 -18.26 -21.64
CA GLU A 1024 -4.85 -18.92 -22.55
C GLU A 1024 -5.27 -18.04 -23.75
N SER A 1025 -5.69 -16.80 -23.49
CA SER A 1025 -6.13 -15.91 -24.58
C SER A 1025 -4.99 -15.54 -25.53
N ILE A 1026 -3.78 -15.31 -25.01
CA ILE A 1026 -2.60 -14.96 -25.82
C ILE A 1026 -2.13 -16.14 -26.67
N GLU A 1027 -2.22 -17.37 -26.16
CA GLU A 1027 -1.97 -18.56 -26.98
C GLU A 1027 -2.98 -18.68 -28.13
N VAL A 1028 -4.25 -18.37 -27.86
CA VAL A 1028 -5.33 -18.39 -28.86
C VAL A 1028 -5.15 -17.27 -29.90
N THR A 1029 -4.79 -16.06 -29.49
CA THR A 1029 -4.40 -14.96 -30.39
C THR A 1029 -3.20 -15.36 -31.27
N GLY A 1030 -2.19 -16.02 -30.69
CA GLY A 1030 -1.03 -16.52 -31.41
C GLY A 1030 -1.37 -17.60 -32.44
N LYS A 1031 -2.22 -18.56 -32.07
CA LYS A 1031 -2.72 -19.61 -32.98
C LYS A 1031 -3.47 -18.99 -34.18
N TRP A 1032 -4.38 -18.04 -33.93
CA TRP A 1032 -5.10 -17.31 -34.98
C TRP A 1032 -4.17 -16.51 -35.90
N PHE A 1033 -3.20 -15.76 -35.36
CA PHE A 1033 -2.27 -15.00 -36.20
C PHE A 1033 -1.36 -15.93 -37.02
N ALA A 1034 -0.97 -17.09 -36.50
CA ALA A 1034 -0.24 -18.10 -37.27
C ALA A 1034 -1.08 -18.71 -38.41
N GLU A 1035 -2.40 -18.85 -38.25
CA GLU A 1035 -3.30 -19.21 -39.36
C GLU A 1035 -3.28 -18.13 -40.45
N GLN A 1036 -3.30 -16.85 -40.09
CA GLN A 1036 -3.23 -15.76 -41.08
C GLN A 1036 -1.87 -15.74 -41.80
N ILE A 1037 -0.76 -16.01 -41.09
CA ILE A 1037 0.58 -16.15 -41.71
C ILE A 1037 0.58 -17.29 -42.72
N LYS A 1038 -0.01 -18.46 -42.40
CA LYS A 1038 -0.13 -19.59 -43.33
C LYS A 1038 -0.92 -19.21 -44.59
N MET A 1039 -2.08 -18.57 -44.42
CA MET A 1039 -2.93 -18.15 -45.54
C MET A 1039 -2.22 -17.14 -46.45
N ALA A 1040 -1.55 -16.12 -45.90
CA ALA A 1040 -0.77 -15.16 -46.68
C ALA A 1040 0.40 -15.83 -47.42
N THR A 1041 1.09 -16.78 -46.77
CA THR A 1041 2.23 -17.51 -47.36
C THR A 1041 1.78 -18.43 -48.48
N SER A 1042 0.63 -19.11 -48.38
CA SER A 1042 0.13 -20.00 -49.43
C SER A 1042 -0.31 -19.27 -50.71
N THR A 1043 -0.55 -17.97 -50.64
CA THR A 1043 -0.88 -17.11 -51.79
C THR A 1043 0.30 -16.38 -52.43
N ALA A 1044 1.51 -16.45 -51.83
CA ALA A 1044 2.66 -15.67 -52.27
C ALA A 1044 3.58 -16.44 -53.24
N THR A 1045 3.79 -15.89 -54.45
CA THR A 1045 4.63 -16.50 -55.51
C THR A 1045 6.10 -16.03 -55.49
N SER A 1046 6.49 -15.11 -54.59
CA SER A 1046 7.80 -14.47 -54.57
C SER A 1046 8.67 -14.89 -53.37
N GLN A 1047 9.97 -15.09 -53.58
CA GLN A 1047 10.97 -15.48 -52.57
C GLN A 1047 11.36 -14.34 -51.57
N SER A 1048 10.48 -13.36 -51.36
CA SER A 1048 10.70 -12.22 -50.46
C SER A 1048 10.21 -12.53 -49.04
N LYS A 1049 11.02 -12.21 -48.01
CA LYS A 1049 10.61 -12.31 -46.60
C LYS A 1049 9.69 -11.14 -46.24
N VAL A 1050 8.38 -11.37 -46.34
CA VAL A 1050 7.35 -10.37 -45.95
C VAL A 1050 7.57 -9.92 -44.49
N PRO A 1051 7.64 -8.60 -44.22
CA PRO A 1051 7.72 -8.08 -42.85
C PRO A 1051 6.49 -8.45 -42.02
N ARG A 1052 6.77 -8.95 -40.82
CA ARG A 1052 5.79 -9.24 -39.76
C ARG A 1052 6.16 -8.42 -38.53
N ILE A 1053 5.22 -7.68 -37.96
CA ILE A 1053 5.46 -6.73 -36.87
C ILE A 1053 4.58 -7.09 -35.67
N LEU A 1054 5.15 -7.05 -34.47
CA LEU A 1054 4.38 -7.13 -33.21
C LEU A 1054 4.33 -5.74 -32.57
N ILE A 1055 3.15 -5.29 -32.12
CA ILE A 1055 2.99 -4.19 -31.17
C ILE A 1055 2.38 -4.79 -29.89
N PHE A 1056 3.09 -4.69 -28.77
CA PHE A 1056 2.74 -5.38 -27.53
C PHE A 1056 2.91 -4.53 -26.28
N ASN A 1057 1.96 -4.65 -25.34
CA ASN A 1057 2.04 -4.06 -24.00
C ASN A 1057 1.11 -4.77 -23.01
N GLN A 1058 1.59 -4.96 -21.78
CA GLN A 1058 0.79 -5.33 -20.61
C GLN A 1058 1.40 -4.68 -19.35
N GLN A 1059 0.60 -4.04 -18.51
CA GLN A 1059 1.07 -3.27 -17.34
C GLN A 1059 0.47 -3.75 -16.00
N THR A 1060 -0.44 -4.73 -16.01
CA THR A 1060 -1.25 -5.14 -14.84
C THR A 1060 -1.18 -6.64 -14.53
N ARG A 1061 -0.37 -7.39 -15.29
CA ARG A 1061 -0.10 -8.84 -15.21
C ARG A 1061 1.35 -9.07 -15.68
N ASP A 1062 1.90 -10.28 -15.51
CA ASP A 1062 3.24 -10.62 -15.99
C ASP A 1062 3.33 -10.54 -17.53
N ALA A 1063 3.91 -9.43 -18.01
CA ALA A 1063 4.07 -9.17 -19.43
C ALA A 1063 5.11 -10.09 -20.09
N ASN A 1064 6.14 -10.49 -19.35
CA ASN A 1064 7.26 -11.29 -19.84
C ASN A 1064 6.83 -12.75 -20.06
N ALA A 1065 6.02 -13.30 -19.15
CA ALA A 1065 5.42 -14.63 -19.32
C ALA A 1065 4.42 -14.67 -20.49
N LEU A 1066 3.60 -13.61 -20.67
CA LEU A 1066 2.69 -13.51 -21.82
C LEU A 1066 3.45 -13.39 -23.15
N ALA A 1067 4.53 -12.62 -23.21
CA ALA A 1067 5.36 -12.52 -24.42
C ALA A 1067 5.97 -13.88 -24.81
N LYS A 1068 6.47 -14.65 -23.83
CA LYS A 1068 6.97 -16.04 -24.01
C LYS A 1068 5.89 -16.98 -24.53
N ALA A 1069 4.68 -16.90 -23.99
CA ALA A 1069 3.56 -17.72 -24.45
C ALA A 1069 3.09 -17.36 -25.87
N LEU A 1070 3.02 -16.06 -26.21
CA LEU A 1070 2.70 -15.61 -27.57
C LEU A 1070 3.68 -16.18 -28.59
N TYR A 1071 4.98 -16.06 -28.32
CA TYR A 1071 6.04 -16.61 -29.17
C TYR A 1071 5.94 -18.13 -29.32
N THR A 1072 5.71 -18.85 -28.21
CA THR A 1072 5.59 -20.32 -28.20
C THR A 1072 4.38 -20.80 -29.00
N ALA A 1073 3.23 -20.12 -28.86
CA ALA A 1073 2.03 -20.42 -29.64
C ALA A 1073 2.24 -20.17 -31.15
N LEU A 1074 2.93 -19.08 -31.52
CA LEU A 1074 3.28 -18.79 -32.91
C LEU A 1074 4.26 -19.81 -33.50
N GLN A 1075 5.28 -20.25 -32.74
CA GLN A 1075 6.18 -21.33 -33.15
C GLN A 1075 5.44 -22.65 -33.42
N SER A 1076 4.45 -23.01 -32.59
CA SER A 1076 3.61 -24.20 -32.84
C SER A 1076 2.80 -24.13 -34.14
N GLY A 1077 2.56 -22.91 -34.64
CA GLY A 1077 1.89 -22.66 -35.90
C GLY A 1077 2.82 -22.73 -37.12
N ILE A 1078 4.02 -22.14 -37.05
CA ILE A 1078 4.90 -21.96 -38.23
C ILE A 1078 5.69 -23.24 -38.52
N THR A 1079 5.42 -23.86 -39.67
CA THR A 1079 6.06 -25.11 -40.10
C THR A 1079 7.56 -24.97 -40.36
N SER A 1080 8.32 -26.01 -40.02
CA SER A 1080 9.79 -26.06 -39.97
C SER A 1080 10.49 -25.58 -41.26
N GLY A 1081 11.01 -24.35 -41.24
CA GLY A 1081 11.62 -23.73 -42.43
C GLY A 1081 12.51 -22.50 -42.17
N SER A 1082 12.95 -22.27 -40.91
CA SER A 1082 13.72 -21.10 -40.44
C SER A 1082 12.94 -19.78 -40.29
N GLN A 1083 13.46 -18.95 -39.38
CA GLN A 1083 13.12 -17.56 -39.05
C GLN A 1083 11.94 -17.30 -38.09
N SER A 1084 12.11 -16.25 -37.28
CA SER A 1084 11.19 -15.79 -36.23
C SER A 1084 9.76 -15.51 -36.75
N PRO A 1085 8.72 -15.68 -35.90
CA PRO A 1085 7.38 -15.17 -36.19
C PRO A 1085 7.34 -13.67 -36.53
N PHE A 1086 8.29 -12.86 -36.06
CA PHE A 1086 8.35 -11.43 -36.35
C PHE A 1086 9.68 -11.01 -37.01
N THR A 1087 9.63 -9.84 -37.64
CA THR A 1087 10.80 -9.11 -38.18
C THR A 1087 11.09 -7.87 -37.34
N HIS A 1088 10.06 -7.27 -36.76
CA HIS A 1088 10.13 -6.10 -35.90
C HIS A 1088 9.20 -6.32 -34.71
N VAL A 1089 9.61 -5.91 -33.51
CA VAL A 1089 8.82 -6.03 -32.27
C VAL A 1089 8.86 -4.70 -31.54
N ILE A 1090 7.70 -4.14 -31.28
CA ILE A 1090 7.52 -2.79 -30.74
C ILE A 1090 6.84 -2.91 -29.37
N PHE A 1091 7.58 -2.58 -28.32
CA PHE A 1091 7.05 -2.44 -26.97
C PHE A 1091 6.77 -0.97 -26.68
N THR A 1092 5.54 -0.67 -26.30
CA THR A 1092 5.07 0.69 -26.00
C THR A 1092 4.22 0.72 -24.73
N THR A 1093 3.81 1.91 -24.26
CA THR A 1093 2.91 2.05 -23.11
C THR A 1093 1.44 2.06 -23.54
N ASN A 1094 0.53 2.29 -22.60
CA ASN A 1094 -0.89 2.55 -22.90
C ASN A 1094 -1.19 4.04 -23.17
N GLN A 1095 -0.18 4.91 -23.30
CA GLN A 1095 -0.36 6.30 -23.70
C GLN A 1095 -0.64 6.38 -25.21
N THR A 1096 -1.85 6.81 -25.59
CA THR A 1096 -2.25 6.85 -27.00
C THR A 1096 -1.43 7.86 -27.83
N PHE A 1097 -1.41 9.12 -27.40
CA PHE A 1097 -0.83 10.26 -28.14
C PHE A 1097 0.29 10.96 -27.37
N SER A 1098 1.18 11.66 -28.07
CA SER A 1098 2.31 12.38 -27.48
C SER A 1098 1.93 13.61 -26.65
N GLU A 1099 0.90 14.36 -27.07
CA GLU A 1099 0.53 15.67 -26.50
C GLU A 1099 -0.66 15.65 -25.51
N GLY A 1100 -1.32 14.50 -25.31
CA GLY A 1100 -2.52 14.47 -24.47
C GLY A 1100 -3.10 13.08 -24.21
N TYR A 1101 -4.26 13.09 -23.56
CA TYR A 1101 -4.95 11.88 -23.10
C TYR A 1101 -6.46 12.06 -23.25
N LYS A 1102 -7.17 11.04 -23.78
CA LYS A 1102 -8.63 11.06 -23.93
C LYS A 1102 -9.30 10.64 -22.61
N PRO A 1103 -10.17 11.45 -21.98
CA PRO A 1103 -10.75 11.16 -20.66
C PRO A 1103 -11.44 9.79 -20.54
N ASP A 1104 -12.01 9.29 -21.65
CA ASP A 1104 -12.61 7.97 -21.76
C ASP A 1104 -11.71 6.80 -21.35
N LEU A 1105 -10.43 6.89 -21.69
CA LEU A 1105 -9.48 5.78 -21.58
C LEU A 1105 -8.90 5.64 -20.17
N VAL A 1106 -9.13 6.63 -19.29
CA VAL A 1106 -8.37 6.83 -18.05
C VAL A 1106 -8.41 5.57 -17.19
N SER A 1107 -7.24 4.99 -16.96
CA SER A 1107 -7.04 3.90 -16.02
C SER A 1107 -6.20 4.41 -14.85
N MET A 1108 -6.84 4.66 -13.70
CA MET A 1108 -6.11 4.90 -12.45
C MET A 1108 -5.57 3.60 -11.82
N ASN A 1109 -5.55 2.50 -12.57
CA ASN A 1109 -5.21 1.13 -12.16
C ASN A 1109 -3.81 0.66 -12.63
N THR A 1110 -2.87 1.59 -12.79
CA THR A 1110 -1.49 1.32 -13.22
C THR A 1110 -0.49 2.18 -12.44
N ASN A 1111 0.69 1.65 -12.13
CA ASN A 1111 1.75 2.42 -11.47
C ASN A 1111 2.33 3.47 -12.44
N GLN A 1112 2.07 4.76 -12.18
CA GLN A 1112 2.56 5.86 -13.02
C GLN A 1112 4.08 5.87 -13.13
N GLN A 1113 4.82 5.51 -12.07
CA GLN A 1113 6.28 5.50 -12.08
C GLN A 1113 6.86 4.47 -13.08
N ASP A 1114 6.19 3.33 -13.28
CA ASP A 1114 6.63 2.30 -14.25
C ASP A 1114 6.35 2.74 -15.69
N VAL A 1115 5.29 3.56 -15.90
CA VAL A 1115 4.96 4.18 -17.18
C VAL A 1115 5.97 5.28 -17.53
N ASP A 1116 6.22 6.22 -16.62
CA ASP A 1116 7.13 7.35 -16.82
C ASP A 1116 8.58 6.90 -17.09
N THR A 1117 8.99 5.77 -16.49
CA THR A 1117 10.33 5.20 -16.66
C THR A 1117 10.45 4.19 -17.81
N LEU A 1118 9.34 3.81 -18.47
CA LEU A 1118 9.25 2.72 -19.46
C LEU A 1118 9.81 1.38 -18.92
N ALA A 1119 9.67 1.12 -17.61
CA ALA A 1119 10.31 -0.02 -16.95
C ALA A 1119 9.87 -1.36 -17.55
N VAL A 1120 8.57 -1.51 -17.79
CA VAL A 1120 7.98 -2.74 -18.34
C VAL A 1120 8.40 -2.97 -19.79
N GLN A 1121 8.42 -1.91 -20.62
CA GLN A 1121 8.78 -1.99 -22.04
C GLN A 1121 10.27 -2.36 -22.21
N LYS A 1122 11.14 -1.86 -21.33
CA LYS A 1122 12.56 -2.25 -21.28
C LYS A 1122 12.75 -3.70 -20.83
N ALA A 1123 12.00 -4.16 -19.83
CA ALA A 1123 12.04 -5.55 -19.38
C ALA A 1123 11.53 -6.52 -20.48
N LEU A 1124 10.50 -6.12 -21.22
CA LEU A 1124 9.99 -6.84 -22.39
C LEU A 1124 11.01 -6.89 -23.53
N ALA A 1125 11.70 -5.78 -23.83
CA ALA A 1125 12.71 -5.73 -24.88
C ALA A 1125 13.90 -6.66 -24.61
N ASN A 1126 14.40 -6.68 -23.36
CA ASN A 1126 15.43 -7.62 -22.92
C ASN A 1126 14.90 -9.07 -23.06
N THR A 1127 13.72 -9.33 -22.49
CA THR A 1127 13.07 -10.65 -22.51
C THR A 1127 12.87 -11.17 -23.93
N TRP A 1128 12.50 -10.32 -24.89
CA TRP A 1128 12.34 -10.74 -26.29
C TRP A 1128 13.69 -11.03 -26.94
N SER A 1129 14.72 -10.23 -26.66
CA SER A 1129 16.07 -10.44 -27.20
C SER A 1129 16.67 -11.80 -26.77
N ASP A 1130 16.31 -12.29 -25.57
CA ASP A 1130 16.67 -13.63 -25.09
C ASP A 1130 15.91 -14.77 -25.79
N ILE A 1131 14.70 -14.50 -26.30
CA ILE A 1131 13.80 -15.47 -26.96
C ILE A 1131 14.09 -15.57 -28.47
N ASP A 1132 14.35 -14.42 -29.07
CA ASP A 1132 14.56 -14.21 -30.50
C ASP A 1132 15.40 -12.95 -30.74
N SER A 1133 16.68 -13.16 -31.01
CA SER A 1133 17.63 -12.11 -31.38
C SER A 1133 17.63 -11.78 -32.89
N THR A 1134 16.65 -12.29 -33.66
CA THR A 1134 16.57 -12.09 -35.13
C THR A 1134 15.52 -11.06 -35.57
N ALA A 1135 14.71 -10.54 -34.65
CA ALA A 1135 13.80 -9.42 -34.88
C ALA A 1135 14.40 -8.09 -34.39
N GLU A 1136 14.11 -6.99 -35.07
CA GLU A 1136 14.46 -5.64 -34.61
C GLU A 1136 13.53 -5.21 -33.46
N VAL A 1137 14.09 -4.87 -32.30
CA VAL A 1137 13.30 -4.53 -31.10
C VAL A 1137 13.30 -3.03 -30.85
N HIS A 1138 12.10 -2.44 -30.79
CA HIS A 1138 11.88 -1.02 -30.52
C HIS A 1138 11.19 -0.84 -29.16
N VAL A 1139 11.65 0.15 -28.38
CA VAL A 1139 10.97 0.64 -27.17
C VAL A 1139 10.53 2.07 -27.41
N LEU A 1140 9.22 2.30 -27.40
CA LEU A 1140 8.58 3.60 -27.67
C LEU A 1140 7.72 4.02 -26.47
N ARG A 1141 7.34 5.30 -26.40
CA ARG A 1141 6.53 5.82 -25.29
C ARG A 1141 5.04 5.73 -25.60
N THR A 1142 4.63 5.99 -26.83
CA THR A 1142 3.22 6.10 -27.22
C THR A 1142 2.79 5.07 -28.26
N ILE A 1143 1.47 4.87 -28.36
CA ILE A 1143 0.87 3.97 -29.36
C ILE A 1143 0.93 4.63 -30.75
N GLU A 1144 0.79 5.96 -30.81
CA GLU A 1144 1.05 6.80 -31.98
C GLU A 1144 2.44 6.57 -32.60
N GLU A 1145 3.51 6.61 -31.79
CA GLU A 1145 4.89 6.31 -32.24
C GLU A 1145 5.01 4.88 -32.79
N ALA A 1146 4.33 3.91 -32.15
CA ALA A 1146 4.36 2.50 -32.56
C ALA A 1146 3.63 2.25 -33.89
N VAL A 1147 2.44 2.85 -34.07
CA VAL A 1147 1.67 2.79 -35.33
C VAL A 1147 2.43 3.50 -36.45
N GLY A 1148 3.03 4.67 -36.17
CA GLY A 1148 3.87 5.39 -37.13
C GLY A 1148 5.10 4.59 -37.56
N THR A 1149 5.75 3.89 -36.62
CA THR A 1149 6.90 3.00 -36.91
C THR A 1149 6.50 1.83 -37.81
N ALA A 1150 5.38 1.17 -37.52
CA ALA A 1150 4.86 0.07 -38.35
C ALA A 1150 4.47 0.55 -39.77
N ARG A 1151 3.82 1.71 -39.90
CA ARG A 1151 3.52 2.35 -41.21
C ARG A 1151 4.78 2.69 -41.98
N LYS A 1152 5.86 3.14 -41.32
CA LYS A 1152 7.15 3.40 -41.98
C LYS A 1152 7.77 2.12 -42.55
N VAL A 1153 7.82 1.04 -41.78
CA VAL A 1153 8.31 -0.28 -42.25
C VAL A 1153 7.51 -0.75 -43.48
N ALA A 1154 6.20 -0.54 -43.49
CA ALA A 1154 5.34 -0.86 -44.63
C ALA A 1154 5.69 -0.05 -45.89
N GLN A 1155 5.86 1.27 -45.76
CA GLN A 1155 6.26 2.15 -46.87
C GLN A 1155 7.65 1.80 -47.41
N ASP A 1156 8.61 1.49 -46.53
CA ASP A 1156 9.96 1.12 -46.93
C ASP A 1156 10.02 -0.28 -47.57
N TYR A 1157 9.12 -1.21 -47.20
CA TYR A 1157 8.94 -2.49 -47.89
C TYR A 1157 8.26 -2.34 -49.26
N ALA A 1158 7.20 -1.52 -49.38
CA ALA A 1158 6.51 -1.28 -50.65
C ALA A 1158 7.42 -0.68 -51.73
N LYS A 1159 8.36 0.19 -51.34
CA LYS A 1159 9.42 0.72 -52.24
C LYS A 1159 10.34 -0.36 -52.80
N GLN A 1160 10.46 -1.53 -52.14
CA GLN A 1160 11.36 -2.61 -52.51
C GLN A 1160 10.64 -3.79 -53.19
N ALA A 1161 9.43 -4.12 -52.73
CA ALA A 1161 8.67 -5.29 -53.18
C ALA A 1161 7.54 -4.98 -54.17
N GLY A 1162 7.18 -3.69 -54.35
CA GLY A 1162 6.11 -3.24 -55.24
C GLY A 1162 5.02 -2.46 -54.50
N ALA A 1163 4.31 -1.59 -55.22
CA ALA A 1163 3.34 -0.66 -54.64
C ALA A 1163 2.18 -1.35 -53.89
N ASP A 1164 1.81 -2.57 -54.31
CA ASP A 1164 0.74 -3.37 -53.70
C ASP A 1164 1.24 -4.30 -52.56
N ALA A 1165 2.53 -4.27 -52.23
CA ALA A 1165 3.10 -5.14 -51.20
C ALA A 1165 2.61 -4.75 -49.79
N GLU A 1166 2.18 -5.74 -49.01
CA GLU A 1166 1.55 -5.55 -47.69
C GLU A 1166 2.40 -6.17 -46.57
N VAL A 1167 2.47 -5.50 -45.42
CA VAL A 1167 3.07 -6.04 -44.18
C VAL A 1167 1.99 -6.46 -43.18
N MET A 1168 2.27 -7.48 -42.37
CA MET A 1168 1.36 -7.95 -41.33
C MET A 1168 1.75 -7.37 -39.97
N VAL A 1169 0.83 -6.70 -39.28
CA VAL A 1169 1.04 -6.18 -37.91
C VAL A 1169 0.09 -6.87 -36.95
N LEU A 1170 0.58 -7.46 -35.87
CA LEU A 1170 -0.24 -7.93 -34.75
C LEU A 1170 -0.21 -6.91 -33.61
N VAL A 1171 -1.39 -6.47 -33.14
CA VAL A 1171 -1.56 -5.59 -31.97
C VAL A 1171 -2.28 -6.37 -30.87
N THR A 1172 -1.57 -6.66 -29.76
CA THR A 1172 -2.13 -7.48 -28.66
C THR A 1172 -1.42 -7.26 -27.31
N GLY A 1173 -1.82 -7.98 -26.26
CA GLY A 1173 -1.23 -7.95 -24.91
C GLY A 1173 -2.09 -7.25 -23.87
N SER A 1174 -2.86 -6.21 -24.27
CA SER A 1174 -3.85 -5.55 -23.42
C SER A 1174 -4.94 -4.83 -24.23
N LEU A 1175 -6.11 -4.68 -23.60
CA LEU A 1175 -7.27 -3.99 -24.19
C LEU A 1175 -7.03 -2.48 -24.35
N HIS A 1176 -6.28 -1.85 -23.45
CA HIS A 1176 -5.93 -0.43 -23.55
C HIS A 1176 -5.01 -0.13 -24.75
N LEU A 1177 -4.00 -0.98 -25.01
CA LEU A 1177 -3.18 -0.87 -26.22
C LEU A 1177 -4.02 -1.03 -27.49
N VAL A 1178 -4.90 -2.05 -27.53
CA VAL A 1178 -5.79 -2.29 -28.66
C VAL A 1178 -6.72 -1.10 -28.91
N GLY A 1179 -7.35 -0.56 -27.85
CA GLY A 1179 -8.18 0.63 -27.92
C GLY A 1179 -7.44 1.85 -28.44
N GLY A 1180 -6.28 2.17 -27.86
CA GLY A 1180 -5.45 3.28 -28.32
C GLY A 1180 -4.94 3.11 -29.75
N ALA A 1181 -4.63 1.88 -30.19
CA ALA A 1181 -4.22 1.62 -31.56
C ALA A 1181 -5.37 1.86 -32.54
N LEU A 1182 -6.57 1.34 -32.24
CA LEU A 1182 -7.79 1.59 -33.03
C LEU A 1182 -8.10 3.10 -33.15
N GLU A 1183 -7.90 3.85 -32.07
CA GLU A 1183 -8.07 5.31 -32.06
C GLU A 1183 -7.08 6.03 -33.00
N VAL A 1184 -5.80 5.67 -33.00
CA VAL A 1184 -4.79 6.23 -33.92
C VAL A 1184 -5.08 5.82 -35.38
N LEU A 1185 -5.54 4.59 -35.61
CA LEU A 1185 -5.88 4.09 -36.95
C LEU A 1185 -7.12 4.76 -37.55
N GLU A 1186 -8.08 5.21 -36.73
CA GLU A 1186 -9.27 5.94 -37.20
C GLU A 1186 -9.06 7.45 -37.29
N THR A 1187 -8.33 8.06 -36.34
CA THR A 1187 -8.01 9.50 -36.39
C THR A 1187 -7.27 9.85 -37.69
N ALA A 1188 -6.36 8.97 -38.13
CA ALA A 1188 -5.60 9.11 -39.39
C ALA A 1188 -6.42 8.82 -40.67
N LYS A 1189 -7.74 8.57 -40.57
CA LYS A 1189 -8.68 8.50 -41.71
C LYS A 1189 -9.65 9.69 -41.76
N ALA A 1190 -9.59 10.59 -40.79
CA ALA A 1190 -10.34 11.85 -40.74
C ALA A 1190 -9.46 13.06 -41.11
N GLN A 1191 -8.23 12.81 -41.58
CA GLN A 1191 -7.24 13.76 -42.10
C GLN A 1191 -6.86 13.33 -43.53
#